data_AF-A0AAW3MY77-F1
#
_entry.id   AF-A0AAW3MY77-F1
#
_cell.length_a   1.000
_cell.length_b   1.000
_cell.length_c   1.000
_cell.angle_alpha   90.00
_cell.angle_beta   90.00
_cell.angle_gamma   90.00
#
_symmetry.space_group_name_H-M   'P 1'
#
loop_
_entity.id
_entity.type
_entity.pdbx_description
1 polymer ?
#
loop_
_entity_poly.entity_id
_entity_poly.type
_entity_poly.pdbx_seq_one_letter_code
_entity_poly.pdbx_strand_id
1 'polypeptide(L)'
;MFKMFDKWKKDRKLKAARVILAEVNALEEQFAAESDDALSARIANFRAKAKDGASVDDMLPAIFAAVCEAAYRALRIRPYNVQVLGGLALCQGAVAEMATGEGKTLTAAFAVFVQHLKGHQVHVCTANDYLAQRDATTLFRLYQLLGLTVGVVRLGQSKDEKQQVYSCDVVYGTHMAFAMDYLADHLARHPNEVVQLRGQGFALVDEADSVLIDDARIPVVLTASRPVDAFLYTDISAFVQTLTRTADANGDGHFWIDGKDRQAMLTEAGYDAVNTYLIDMGLLSADETEHYTGEHQQLLHKVTAALAARHILHRDQHYVVQDGELVLVDELTGRLTPGRSWDAGLQQALEAKEGLELSPESTVLGRITLQHYFKLYEGLAGMTGTATTEAEELLTVYGLDVVEIPTNKPCIRVDEPDRFYRTQAAKMEAVVADIEARHAAGQPVLIGTASIEQSEALSAMLAAKGLKHEVLNARQHEREADIIAEAGTPGAITVSTNMSGRGVDIILGGNPDAELRRVWAEMGEEAWNALSGAEQKTIVDGIRAIQSIAADEVRRAGGLHIIGMERYESRRMDRQLRGRAGRQGDPGSTCFFISFEDPLVENFAGEKIRSILAQLDIKPGDELESALVKKAIDSAQRQVEARAADARKHLIKFDEVLSEQRRVLYAQRDEILLDVSLNSWISRLRDEQAELMCEQFASENEVQEGWDLKGLSRALADFGVTLEPDEALRDLEAEDLLAKVKSLLAERHAQAAGQVPAENLDNAERYVVLTMLDQNWFYHLEDLAELRRGINLRIHAKEDPQQAYKKEAFRLFERMLDAIKVGMVTRALTWRLSHEEPTADAAR
;
A
#
# COMPACT_ATOMS: atom_id res chain seq x y z
N MET A 1 0.42 -10.57 34.71
CA MET A 1 -0.81 -9.80 34.96
C MET A 1 -1.49 -9.39 33.64
N PHE A 2 -0.79 -8.73 32.70
CA PHE A 2 -1.31 -8.35 31.36
C PHE A 2 -1.89 -9.52 30.54
N LYS A 3 -1.16 -10.63 30.36
CA LYS A 3 -1.66 -11.82 29.63
C LYS A 3 -2.94 -12.45 30.24
N MET A 4 -3.15 -12.28 31.54
CA MET A 4 -4.33 -12.81 32.24
C MET A 4 -5.55 -11.91 32.04
N PHE A 5 -5.33 -10.59 32.01
CA PHE A 5 -6.34 -9.58 31.68
C PHE A 5 -6.78 -9.65 30.22
N ASP A 6 -5.84 -9.88 29.30
CA ASP A 6 -6.14 -10.03 27.87
C ASP A 6 -6.96 -11.29 27.57
N LYS A 7 -6.55 -12.42 28.15
CA LYS A 7 -7.32 -13.66 28.06
C LYS A 7 -8.73 -13.49 28.63
N TRP A 8 -8.86 -12.76 29.75
CA TRP A 8 -10.16 -12.47 30.36
C TRP A 8 -11.06 -11.56 29.50
N LYS A 9 -10.51 -10.55 28.82
CA LYS A 9 -11.25 -9.70 27.86
C LYS A 9 -11.68 -10.50 26.62
N LYS A 10 -10.80 -11.32 26.04
CA LYS A 10 -11.10 -12.19 24.89
C LYS A 10 -12.19 -13.20 25.21
N ASP A 11 -12.10 -13.86 26.38
CA ASP A 11 -13.12 -14.78 26.88
C ASP A 11 -14.47 -14.08 27.11
N ARG A 12 -14.47 -12.80 27.51
CA ARG A 12 -15.70 -12.01 27.70
C ARG A 12 -16.38 -11.66 26.37
N LYS A 13 -15.64 -11.23 25.36
CA LYS A 13 -16.18 -10.93 24.01
C LYS A 13 -16.80 -12.18 23.38
N LEU A 14 -16.09 -13.32 23.42
CA LEU A 14 -16.59 -14.58 22.89
C LEU A 14 -17.82 -15.10 23.66
N LYS A 15 -17.87 -14.92 24.98
CA LYS A 15 -19.07 -15.25 25.79
C LYS A 15 -20.28 -14.42 25.38
N ALA A 16 -20.12 -13.11 25.17
CA ALA A 16 -21.20 -12.25 24.70
C ALA A 16 -21.67 -12.67 23.29
N ALA A 17 -20.73 -12.94 22.38
CA ALA A 17 -21.06 -13.41 21.03
C ALA A 17 -21.82 -14.74 21.03
N ARG A 18 -21.52 -15.65 21.98
CA ARG A 18 -22.26 -16.92 22.14
C ARG A 18 -23.72 -16.74 22.57
N VAL A 19 -24.04 -15.68 23.30
CA VAL A 19 -25.44 -15.37 23.66
C VAL A 19 -26.22 -14.98 22.41
N ILE A 20 -25.66 -14.06 21.61
CA ILE A 20 -26.27 -13.63 20.35
C ILE A 20 -26.39 -14.81 19.38
N LEU A 21 -25.36 -15.67 19.28
CA LEU A 21 -25.41 -16.89 18.47
C LEU A 21 -26.60 -17.79 18.86
N ALA A 22 -26.88 -17.95 20.16
CA ALA A 22 -28.01 -18.76 20.61
C ALA A 22 -29.35 -18.16 20.16
N GLU A 23 -29.48 -16.83 20.18
CA GLU A 23 -30.66 -16.12 19.69
C GLU A 23 -30.81 -16.24 18.17
N VAL A 24 -29.71 -16.12 17.41
CA VAL A 24 -29.69 -16.34 15.96
C VAL A 24 -30.18 -17.76 15.63
N ASN A 25 -29.66 -18.76 16.31
CA ASN A 25 -30.04 -20.16 16.09
C ASN A 25 -31.51 -20.44 16.49
N ALA A 26 -32.05 -19.71 17.47
CA ALA A 26 -33.46 -19.83 17.84
C ALA A 26 -34.42 -19.28 16.77
N LEU A 27 -33.95 -18.36 15.93
CA LEU A 27 -34.72 -17.78 14.81
C LEU A 27 -34.62 -18.62 13.53
N GLU A 28 -33.74 -19.62 13.50
CA GLU A 28 -33.39 -20.40 12.32
C GLU A 28 -34.59 -21.07 11.64
N GLU A 29 -35.42 -21.78 12.42
CA GLU A 29 -36.62 -22.47 11.89
C GLU A 29 -37.66 -21.48 11.35
N GLN A 30 -37.79 -20.32 11.99
CA GLN A 30 -38.73 -19.29 11.58
C GLN A 30 -38.36 -18.72 10.21
N PHE A 31 -37.10 -18.33 10.01
CA PHE A 31 -36.63 -17.79 8.73
C PHE A 31 -36.63 -18.85 7.62
N ALA A 32 -36.31 -20.11 7.94
CA ALA A 32 -36.36 -21.21 6.98
C ALA A 32 -37.78 -21.50 6.46
N ALA A 33 -38.81 -21.24 7.27
CA ALA A 33 -40.21 -21.44 6.90
C ALA A 33 -40.80 -20.28 6.05
N GLU A 34 -40.12 -19.14 5.96
CA GLU A 34 -40.60 -17.96 5.25
C GLU A 34 -40.44 -18.09 3.72
N SER A 35 -41.35 -17.50 2.95
CA SER A 35 -41.20 -17.40 1.49
C SER A 35 -40.09 -16.42 1.10
N ASP A 36 -39.66 -16.42 -0.16
CA ASP A 36 -38.68 -15.45 -0.69
C ASP A 36 -39.19 -14.01 -0.50
N ASP A 37 -40.46 -13.75 -0.80
CA ASP A 37 -41.09 -12.44 -0.62
C ASP A 37 -41.09 -11.98 0.85
N ALA A 38 -41.34 -12.91 1.79
CA ALA A 38 -41.34 -12.61 3.21
C ALA A 38 -39.94 -12.25 3.74
N LEU A 39 -38.91 -13.00 3.30
CA LEU A 39 -37.51 -12.70 3.63
C LEU A 39 -37.09 -11.33 3.07
N SER A 40 -37.40 -11.05 1.80
CA SER A 40 -37.12 -9.76 1.18
C SER A 40 -37.84 -8.61 1.89
N ALA A 41 -39.10 -8.80 2.32
CA ALA A 41 -39.83 -7.81 3.11
C ALA A 41 -39.19 -7.54 4.48
N ARG A 42 -38.65 -8.56 5.16
CA ARG A 42 -37.89 -8.37 6.41
C ARG A 42 -36.61 -7.57 6.20
N ILE A 43 -35.85 -7.91 5.17
CA ILE A 43 -34.61 -7.20 4.81
C ILE A 43 -34.90 -5.73 4.51
N ALA A 44 -35.95 -5.45 3.74
CA ALA A 44 -36.40 -4.08 3.48
C ALA A 44 -36.82 -3.34 4.77
N ASN A 45 -37.51 -4.04 5.69
CA ASN A 45 -37.90 -3.48 6.99
C ASN A 45 -36.70 -3.14 7.88
N PHE A 46 -35.65 -3.96 7.89
CA PHE A 46 -34.42 -3.64 8.64
C PHE A 46 -33.79 -2.34 8.13
N ARG A 47 -33.71 -2.17 6.81
CA ARG A 47 -33.19 -0.95 6.18
C ARG A 47 -34.03 0.28 6.51
N ALA A 48 -35.35 0.17 6.42
CA ALA A 48 -36.26 1.26 6.74
C ALA A 48 -36.09 1.69 8.21
N LYS A 49 -36.11 0.73 9.14
CA LYS A 49 -35.91 1.02 10.57
C LYS A 49 -34.55 1.65 10.88
N ALA A 50 -33.49 1.15 10.27
CA ALA A 50 -32.15 1.70 10.46
C ALA A 50 -32.06 3.15 9.94
N LYS A 51 -32.67 3.43 8.78
CA LYS A 51 -32.79 4.78 8.23
C LYS A 51 -33.61 5.72 9.13
N ASP A 52 -34.63 5.18 9.81
CA ASP A 52 -35.45 5.90 10.79
C ASP A 52 -34.75 6.08 12.16
N GLY A 53 -33.48 5.64 12.29
CA GLY A 53 -32.66 5.83 13.50
C GLY A 53 -32.77 4.71 14.54
N ALA A 54 -33.36 3.56 14.20
CA ALA A 54 -33.38 2.41 15.11
C ALA A 54 -31.98 1.83 15.34
N SER A 55 -31.72 1.35 16.55
CA SER A 55 -30.47 0.67 16.90
C SER A 55 -30.30 -0.61 16.08
N VAL A 56 -29.29 -0.64 15.21
CA VAL A 56 -28.91 -1.85 14.45
C VAL A 56 -28.45 -2.95 15.39
N ASP A 57 -27.79 -2.59 16.50
CA ASP A 57 -27.28 -3.54 17.49
C ASP A 57 -28.43 -4.28 18.21
N ASP A 58 -29.59 -3.64 18.39
CA ASP A 58 -30.78 -4.27 19.01
C ASP A 58 -31.45 -5.28 18.05
N MET A 59 -31.28 -5.10 16.74
CA MET A 59 -31.83 -5.97 15.70
C MET A 59 -30.84 -7.04 15.25
N LEU A 60 -29.63 -7.06 15.80
CA LEU A 60 -28.50 -7.87 15.33
C LEU A 60 -28.82 -9.38 15.21
N PRO A 61 -29.49 -10.05 16.18
CA PRO A 61 -29.81 -11.47 16.03
C PRO A 61 -30.72 -11.76 14.83
N ALA A 62 -31.74 -10.91 14.61
CA ALA A 62 -32.67 -11.08 13.49
C ALA A 62 -32.01 -10.75 12.14
N ILE A 63 -31.12 -9.76 12.11
CA ILE A 63 -30.31 -9.43 10.93
C ILE A 63 -29.40 -10.61 10.56
N PHE A 64 -28.69 -11.19 11.54
CA PHE A 64 -27.81 -12.34 11.31
C PHE A 64 -28.59 -13.58 10.86
N ALA A 65 -29.74 -13.87 11.45
CA ALA A 65 -30.60 -14.96 11.00
C ALA A 65 -31.06 -14.78 9.54
N ALA A 66 -31.41 -13.54 9.15
CA ALA A 66 -31.75 -13.22 7.77
C ALA A 66 -30.56 -13.40 6.81
N VAL A 67 -29.35 -13.00 7.20
CA VAL A 67 -28.13 -13.23 6.41
C VAL A 67 -27.84 -14.72 6.26
N CYS A 68 -27.99 -15.51 7.33
CA CYS A 68 -27.84 -16.97 7.28
C CYS A 68 -28.81 -17.62 6.28
N GLU A 69 -30.08 -17.23 6.32
CA GLU A 69 -31.10 -17.75 5.41
C GLU A 69 -30.85 -17.29 3.96
N ALA A 70 -30.52 -16.01 3.76
CA ALA A 70 -30.18 -15.48 2.44
C ALA A 70 -28.95 -16.18 1.84
N ALA A 71 -27.92 -16.46 2.65
CA ALA A 71 -26.74 -17.21 2.23
C ALA A 71 -27.10 -18.64 1.80
N TYR A 72 -27.96 -19.33 2.56
CA TYR A 72 -28.44 -20.65 2.19
C TYR A 72 -29.23 -20.64 0.87
N ARG A 73 -30.10 -19.64 0.65
CA ARG A 73 -30.87 -19.52 -0.61
C ARG A 73 -29.98 -19.16 -1.81
N ALA A 74 -29.04 -18.25 -1.64
CA ALA A 74 -28.15 -17.80 -2.71
C ALA A 74 -27.08 -18.82 -3.08
N LEU A 75 -26.43 -19.43 -2.08
CA LEU A 75 -25.20 -20.21 -2.25
C LEU A 75 -25.39 -21.71 -1.95
N ARG A 76 -26.55 -22.12 -1.40
CA ARG A 76 -26.80 -23.49 -0.90
C ARG A 76 -25.83 -23.92 0.20
N ILE A 77 -25.22 -22.94 0.88
CA ILE A 77 -24.31 -23.14 2.00
C ILE A 77 -24.94 -22.45 3.20
N ARG A 78 -25.22 -23.21 4.25
CA ARG A 78 -25.66 -22.64 5.52
C ARG A 78 -24.42 -22.20 6.30
N PRO A 79 -24.32 -20.93 6.74
CA PRO A 79 -23.20 -20.51 7.55
C PRO A 79 -23.09 -21.32 8.85
N TYR A 80 -21.89 -21.74 9.21
CA TYR A 80 -21.59 -22.39 10.47
C TYR A 80 -21.68 -21.40 11.64
N ASN A 81 -21.91 -21.92 12.85
CA ASN A 81 -21.87 -21.15 14.09
C ASN A 81 -20.57 -20.35 14.26
N VAL A 82 -19.44 -20.90 13.80
CA VAL A 82 -18.13 -20.22 13.87
C VAL A 82 -18.05 -19.02 12.93
N GLN A 83 -18.73 -19.07 11.77
CA GLN A 83 -18.83 -17.95 10.84
C GLN A 83 -19.73 -16.85 11.41
N VAL A 84 -20.83 -17.21 12.08
CA VAL A 84 -21.67 -16.25 12.82
C VAL A 84 -20.86 -15.54 13.92
N LEU A 85 -20.06 -16.28 14.70
CA LEU A 85 -19.16 -15.70 15.70
C LEU A 85 -18.10 -14.79 15.09
N GLY A 86 -17.52 -15.19 13.95
CA GLY A 86 -16.59 -14.36 13.19
C GLY A 86 -17.24 -13.06 12.72
N GLY A 87 -18.46 -13.14 12.16
CA GLY A 87 -19.23 -11.97 11.72
C GLY A 87 -19.53 -11.00 12.86
N LEU A 88 -19.84 -11.51 14.06
CA LEU A 88 -20.02 -10.69 15.26
C LEU A 88 -18.72 -9.98 15.68
N ALA A 89 -17.57 -10.64 15.58
CA ALA A 89 -16.28 -10.01 15.86
C ALA A 89 -15.97 -8.89 14.85
N LEU A 90 -16.23 -9.13 13.56
CA LEU A 90 -16.05 -8.13 12.51
C LEU A 90 -16.96 -6.89 12.71
N CYS A 91 -18.23 -7.09 13.09
CA CYS A 91 -19.16 -6.00 13.38
C CYS A 91 -18.70 -5.10 14.55
N GLN A 92 -17.86 -5.64 15.45
CA GLN A 92 -17.30 -4.92 16.59
C GLN A 92 -15.98 -4.20 16.26
N GLY A 93 -15.55 -4.17 15.00
CA GLY A 93 -14.27 -3.57 14.60
C GLY A 93 -13.06 -4.37 15.09
N ALA A 94 -13.17 -5.70 15.13
CA ALA A 94 -12.07 -6.59 15.52
C ALA A 94 -11.51 -7.37 14.32
N VAL A 95 -10.33 -7.96 14.52
CA VAL A 95 -9.77 -8.97 13.62
C VAL A 95 -10.27 -10.34 14.04
N ALA A 96 -11.07 -10.98 13.17
CA ALA A 96 -11.50 -12.36 13.35
C ALA A 96 -10.40 -13.32 12.86
N GLU A 97 -9.74 -14.00 13.79
CA GLU A 97 -8.79 -15.08 13.47
C GLU A 97 -9.57 -16.38 13.23
N MET A 98 -9.70 -16.77 11.96
CA MET A 98 -10.39 -17.96 11.49
C MET A 98 -9.43 -18.79 10.62
N ALA A 99 -9.28 -20.07 10.94
CA ALA A 99 -8.42 -20.96 10.16
C ALA A 99 -8.81 -20.97 8.66
N THR A 100 -7.84 -21.26 7.79
CA THR A 100 -8.09 -21.29 6.34
C THR A 100 -9.08 -22.42 6.00
N GLY A 101 -10.05 -22.14 5.14
CA GLY A 101 -11.15 -23.08 4.84
C GLY A 101 -12.32 -23.06 5.85
N GLU A 102 -12.35 -22.13 6.82
CA GLU A 102 -13.53 -21.90 7.68
C GLU A 102 -14.58 -20.99 7.02
N GLY A 103 -14.34 -20.54 5.78
CA GLY A 103 -15.26 -19.71 4.99
C GLY A 103 -15.26 -18.24 5.41
N LYS A 104 -14.09 -17.59 5.34
CA LYS A 104 -13.88 -16.16 5.63
C LYS A 104 -14.70 -15.26 4.70
N THR A 105 -14.68 -15.53 3.39
CA THR A 105 -15.44 -14.78 2.39
C THR A 105 -16.92 -14.70 2.75
N LEU A 106 -17.57 -15.82 3.10
CA LEU A 106 -18.98 -15.80 3.53
C LEU A 106 -19.18 -15.08 4.87
N THR A 107 -18.21 -15.17 5.77
CA THR A 107 -18.25 -14.49 7.08
C THR A 107 -18.23 -12.95 6.93
N ALA A 108 -17.56 -12.44 5.90
CA ALA A 108 -17.53 -11.01 5.58
C ALA A 108 -18.93 -10.41 5.35
N ALA A 109 -19.83 -11.16 4.71
CA ALA A 109 -21.16 -10.69 4.33
C ALA A 109 -22.00 -10.20 5.53
N PHE A 110 -21.80 -10.78 6.72
CA PHE A 110 -22.46 -10.34 7.94
C PHE A 110 -22.07 -8.90 8.31
N ALA A 111 -20.76 -8.62 8.35
CA ALA A 111 -20.26 -7.31 8.68
C ALA A 111 -20.61 -6.28 7.59
N VAL A 112 -20.49 -6.66 6.32
CA VAL A 112 -20.87 -5.82 5.18
C VAL A 112 -22.32 -5.35 5.31
N PHE A 113 -23.25 -6.27 5.57
CA PHE A 113 -24.67 -5.90 5.67
C PHE A 113 -24.97 -5.05 6.90
N VAL A 114 -24.39 -5.37 8.06
CA VAL A 114 -24.57 -4.57 9.28
C VAL A 114 -24.02 -3.16 9.13
N GLN A 115 -22.83 -3.00 8.55
CA GLN A 115 -22.22 -1.68 8.36
C GLN A 115 -22.96 -0.84 7.33
N HIS A 116 -23.49 -1.48 6.27
CA HIS A 116 -24.40 -0.79 5.36
C HIS A 116 -25.67 -0.30 6.05
N LEU A 117 -26.27 -1.11 6.94
CA LEU A 117 -27.43 -0.67 7.74
C LEU A 117 -27.08 0.51 8.67
N LYS A 118 -25.82 0.63 9.10
CA LYS A 118 -25.32 1.79 9.88
C LYS A 118 -25.05 3.02 9.02
N GLY A 119 -25.23 2.94 7.70
CA GLY A 119 -25.09 4.06 6.77
C GLY A 119 -23.73 4.14 6.08
N HIS A 120 -22.83 3.19 6.31
CA HIS A 120 -21.50 3.21 5.70
C HIS A 120 -21.51 2.54 4.32
N GLN A 121 -20.74 3.11 3.38
CA GLN A 121 -20.21 2.32 2.26
C GLN A 121 -19.12 1.39 2.79
N VAL A 122 -19.09 0.15 2.29
CA VAL A 122 -18.14 -0.86 2.76
C VAL A 122 -17.09 -1.16 1.70
N HIS A 123 -15.83 -0.86 2.00
CA HIS A 123 -14.69 -1.26 1.19
C HIS A 123 -14.14 -2.60 1.68
N VAL A 124 -14.24 -3.64 0.84
CA VAL A 124 -13.67 -4.95 1.13
C VAL A 124 -12.31 -5.05 0.44
N CYS A 125 -11.26 -4.98 1.24
CA CYS A 125 -9.89 -5.02 0.78
C CYS A 125 -9.36 -6.46 0.71
N THR A 126 -8.89 -6.90 -0.44
CA THR A 126 -8.25 -8.21 -0.65
C THR A 126 -6.76 -8.05 -0.96
N ALA A 127 -6.02 -9.16 -0.95
CA ALA A 127 -4.60 -9.17 -1.27
C ALA A 127 -4.29 -8.92 -2.76
N ASN A 128 -5.21 -9.27 -3.68
CA ASN A 128 -5.05 -9.07 -5.12
C ASN A 128 -6.39 -8.91 -5.85
N ASP A 129 -6.33 -8.41 -7.08
CA ASP A 129 -7.49 -8.10 -7.93
C ASP A 129 -8.31 -9.35 -8.30
N TYR A 130 -7.65 -10.51 -8.46
CA TYR A 130 -8.34 -11.77 -8.74
C TYR A 130 -9.27 -12.16 -7.58
N LEU A 131 -8.79 -12.09 -6.34
CA LEU A 131 -9.59 -12.37 -5.15
C LEU A 131 -10.73 -11.35 -4.99
N ALA A 132 -10.47 -10.07 -5.25
CA ALA A 132 -11.51 -9.03 -5.22
C ALA A 132 -12.65 -9.38 -6.20
N GLN A 133 -12.30 -9.69 -7.45
CA GLN A 133 -13.28 -10.04 -8.47
C GLN A 133 -14.02 -11.34 -8.15
N ARG A 134 -13.30 -12.38 -7.74
CA ARG A 134 -13.87 -13.68 -7.40
C ARG A 134 -14.86 -13.57 -6.24
N ASP A 135 -14.49 -12.87 -5.17
CA ASP A 135 -15.32 -12.79 -3.97
C ASP A 135 -16.56 -11.93 -4.20
N ALA A 136 -16.42 -10.80 -4.91
CA ALA A 136 -17.56 -10.00 -5.36
C ALA A 136 -18.53 -10.82 -6.22
N THR A 137 -18.01 -11.64 -7.14
CA THR A 137 -18.83 -12.51 -8.00
C THR A 137 -19.50 -13.63 -7.21
N THR A 138 -18.75 -14.26 -6.29
CA THR A 138 -19.25 -15.37 -5.45
C THR A 138 -20.39 -14.91 -4.56
N LEU A 139 -20.27 -13.73 -3.94
CA LEU A 139 -21.28 -13.20 -3.04
C LEU A 139 -22.34 -12.34 -3.74
N PHE A 140 -22.26 -12.15 -5.07
CA PHE A 140 -23.15 -11.29 -5.83
C PHE A 140 -24.64 -11.59 -5.58
N ARG A 141 -25.04 -12.86 -5.68
CA ARG A 141 -26.44 -13.27 -5.44
C ARG A 141 -26.88 -13.04 -4.00
N LEU A 142 -25.98 -13.23 -3.03
CA LEU A 142 -26.26 -12.94 -1.63
C LEU A 142 -26.47 -11.44 -1.42
N TYR A 143 -25.58 -10.60 -1.96
CA TYR A 143 -25.72 -9.15 -1.89
C TYR A 143 -27.02 -8.67 -2.56
N GLN A 144 -27.40 -9.23 -3.71
CA GLN A 144 -28.69 -8.93 -4.33
C GLN A 144 -29.90 -9.27 -3.44
N LEU A 145 -29.92 -10.45 -2.81
CA LEU A 145 -30.99 -10.82 -1.86
C LEU A 145 -31.03 -9.90 -0.65
N LEU A 146 -29.86 -9.46 -0.17
CA LEU A 146 -29.74 -8.47 0.89
C LEU A 146 -30.06 -7.05 0.42
N GLY A 147 -30.27 -6.82 -0.88
CA GLY A 147 -30.60 -5.56 -1.55
C GLY A 147 -29.40 -4.63 -1.80
N LEU A 148 -28.18 -5.15 -1.76
CA LEU A 148 -26.93 -4.40 -1.89
C LEU A 148 -26.41 -4.42 -3.33
N THR A 149 -25.81 -3.32 -3.75
CA THR A 149 -25.01 -3.22 -4.98
C THR A 149 -23.54 -3.47 -4.68
N VAL A 150 -22.83 -4.11 -5.61
CA VAL A 150 -21.41 -4.45 -5.46
C VAL A 150 -20.63 -4.06 -6.71
N GLY A 151 -19.48 -3.42 -6.52
CA GLY A 151 -18.52 -3.07 -7.56
C GLY A 151 -17.11 -3.57 -7.24
N VAL A 152 -16.25 -3.63 -8.26
CA VAL A 152 -14.84 -4.04 -8.11
C VAL A 152 -13.94 -2.99 -8.73
N VAL A 153 -13.07 -2.40 -7.91
CA VAL A 153 -12.08 -1.42 -8.34
C VAL A 153 -10.76 -2.10 -8.64
N ARG A 154 -10.10 -1.68 -9.72
CA ARG A 154 -8.80 -2.20 -10.19
C ARG A 154 -7.94 -1.06 -10.70
N LEU A 155 -6.63 -1.28 -10.71
CA LEU A 155 -5.70 -0.35 -11.36
C LEU A 155 -5.95 -0.32 -12.88
N GLY A 156 -5.80 0.85 -13.49
CA GLY A 156 -5.99 1.06 -14.93
C GLY A 156 -7.43 1.28 -15.40
N GLN A 157 -8.44 1.15 -14.53
CA GLN A 157 -9.81 1.58 -14.86
C GLN A 157 -9.86 3.09 -15.10
N SER A 158 -10.71 3.49 -16.05
CA SER A 158 -11.02 4.90 -16.31
C SER A 158 -11.72 5.56 -15.12
N LYS A 159 -11.67 6.90 -15.06
CA LYS A 159 -12.33 7.67 -13.98
C LYS A 159 -13.84 7.38 -13.93
N ASP A 160 -14.51 7.36 -15.08
CA ASP A 160 -15.96 7.12 -15.18
C ASP A 160 -16.34 5.72 -14.66
N GLU A 161 -15.55 4.69 -14.99
CA GLU A 161 -15.75 3.33 -14.48
C GLU A 161 -15.58 3.29 -12.95
N LYS A 162 -14.54 3.95 -12.41
CA LYS A 162 -14.31 4.02 -10.97
C LYS A 162 -15.46 4.73 -10.25
N GLN A 163 -15.98 5.83 -10.77
CA GLN A 163 -17.12 6.52 -10.18
C GLN A 163 -18.37 5.63 -10.11
N GLN A 164 -18.63 4.84 -11.15
CA GLN A 164 -19.72 3.86 -11.13
C GLN A 164 -19.49 2.80 -10.06
N VAL A 165 -18.27 2.28 -9.94
CA VAL A 165 -17.90 1.29 -8.92
C VAL A 165 -18.05 1.85 -7.51
N TYR A 166 -17.50 3.04 -7.22
CA TYR A 166 -17.62 3.70 -5.92
C TYR A 166 -19.02 4.28 -5.65
N SER A 167 -19.97 4.17 -6.60
CA SER A 167 -21.38 4.45 -6.32
C SER A 167 -22.11 3.27 -5.67
N CYS A 168 -21.53 2.06 -5.73
CA CYS A 168 -22.10 0.85 -5.11
C CYS A 168 -22.06 0.87 -3.58
N ASP A 169 -22.88 0.05 -2.94
CA ASP A 169 -22.92 -0.09 -1.48
C ASP A 169 -21.68 -0.80 -0.93
N VAL A 170 -21.16 -1.76 -1.71
CA VAL A 170 -19.97 -2.56 -1.41
C VAL A 170 -18.96 -2.41 -2.54
N VAL A 171 -17.72 -2.07 -2.21
CA VAL A 171 -16.64 -1.94 -3.18
C VAL A 171 -15.54 -2.93 -2.82
N TYR A 172 -15.24 -3.86 -3.71
CA TYR A 172 -14.10 -4.77 -3.59
C TYR A 172 -12.89 -4.18 -4.30
N GLY A 173 -11.70 -4.37 -3.74
CA GLY A 173 -10.47 -3.91 -4.37
C GLY A 173 -9.24 -4.29 -3.55
N THR A 174 -8.07 -3.93 -4.06
CA THR A 174 -6.81 -4.08 -3.32
C THR A 174 -6.49 -2.82 -2.52
N HIS A 175 -5.70 -2.97 -1.47
CA HIS A 175 -5.20 -1.83 -0.69
C HIS A 175 -4.48 -0.80 -1.59
N MET A 176 -3.80 -1.28 -2.64
CA MET A 176 -3.11 -0.44 -3.61
C MET A 176 -4.10 0.39 -4.44
N ALA A 177 -5.14 -0.24 -5.01
CA ALA A 177 -6.15 0.46 -5.79
C ALA A 177 -6.86 1.55 -4.94
N PHE A 178 -7.29 1.18 -3.74
CA PHE A 178 -7.96 2.10 -2.81
C PHE A 178 -7.08 3.28 -2.38
N ALA A 179 -5.82 3.03 -2.03
CA ALA A 179 -4.89 4.08 -1.61
C ALA A 179 -4.45 4.98 -2.78
N MET A 180 -4.25 4.42 -3.97
CA MET A 180 -3.93 5.19 -5.19
C MET A 180 -5.08 6.10 -5.59
N ASP A 181 -6.32 5.60 -5.56
CA ASP A 181 -7.51 6.40 -5.83
C ASP A 181 -7.68 7.52 -4.81
N TYR A 182 -7.41 7.23 -3.53
CA TYR A 182 -7.39 8.26 -2.50
C TYR A 182 -6.34 9.34 -2.79
N LEU A 183 -5.11 8.97 -3.16
CA LEU A 183 -4.08 9.95 -3.51
C LEU A 183 -4.46 10.75 -4.77
N ALA A 184 -5.07 10.10 -5.77
CA ALA A 184 -5.50 10.74 -7.00
C ALA A 184 -6.67 11.71 -6.79
N ASP A 185 -7.61 11.38 -5.90
CA ASP A 185 -8.72 12.26 -5.52
C ASP A 185 -8.21 13.56 -4.89
N HIS A 186 -7.12 13.50 -4.12
CA HIS A 186 -6.47 14.69 -3.56
C HIS A 186 -5.61 15.47 -4.56
N LEU A 187 -5.62 15.08 -5.83
CA LEU A 187 -5.06 15.85 -6.95
C LEU A 187 -6.15 16.31 -7.93
N ALA A 188 -7.42 15.96 -7.66
CA ALA A 188 -8.56 16.39 -8.46
C ALA A 188 -8.66 17.92 -8.51
N ARG A 189 -8.89 18.48 -9.70
CA ARG A 189 -9.03 19.93 -9.91
C ARG A 189 -10.48 20.37 -9.93
N HIS A 190 -11.39 19.42 -10.12
CA HIS A 190 -12.82 19.65 -10.11
C HIS A 190 -13.53 18.55 -9.32
N PRO A 191 -14.62 18.87 -8.57
CA PRO A 191 -15.32 17.87 -7.75
C PRO A 191 -15.80 16.63 -8.51
N ASN A 192 -16.08 16.76 -9.81
CA ASN A 192 -16.50 15.64 -10.68
C ASN A 192 -15.36 14.71 -11.08
N GLU A 193 -14.10 14.99 -10.70
CA GLU A 193 -12.97 14.10 -10.95
C GLU A 193 -12.73 13.14 -9.78
N VAL A 194 -13.32 13.43 -8.61
CA VAL A 194 -13.23 12.61 -7.40
C VAL A 194 -13.99 11.30 -7.62
N VAL A 195 -13.37 10.18 -7.30
CA VAL A 195 -13.98 8.85 -7.46
C VAL A 195 -14.52 8.30 -6.13
N GLN A 196 -13.86 8.55 -5.00
CA GLN A 196 -14.32 8.10 -3.66
C GLN A 196 -15.33 9.08 -3.04
N LEU A 197 -16.42 9.36 -3.75
CA LEU A 197 -17.42 10.40 -3.41
C LEU A 197 -18.06 10.26 -2.01
N ARG A 198 -18.09 9.05 -1.43
CA ARG A 198 -18.66 8.79 -0.10
C ARG A 198 -17.61 8.74 1.02
N GLY A 199 -16.33 9.01 0.69
CA GLY A 199 -15.23 8.98 1.65
C GLY A 199 -14.93 7.58 2.19
N GLN A 200 -14.16 7.53 3.29
CA GLN A 200 -13.72 6.29 3.92
C GLN A 200 -14.67 5.89 5.07
N GLY A 201 -15.79 5.23 4.73
CA GLY A 201 -16.77 4.75 5.72
C GLY A 201 -16.26 3.55 6.54
N PHE A 202 -16.41 2.33 6.01
CA PHE A 202 -15.94 1.13 6.70
C PHE A 202 -15.01 0.29 5.81
N ALA A 203 -13.84 -0.09 6.33
CA ALA A 203 -12.93 -1.02 5.67
C ALA A 203 -12.99 -2.40 6.32
N LEU A 204 -13.22 -3.42 5.51
CA LEU A 204 -13.07 -4.83 5.89
C LEU A 204 -11.87 -5.42 5.16
N VAL A 205 -10.82 -5.74 5.91
CA VAL A 205 -9.55 -6.22 5.34
C VAL A 205 -9.50 -7.75 5.39
N ASP A 206 -9.61 -8.40 4.24
CA ASP A 206 -9.25 -9.81 4.11
C ASP A 206 -7.73 -9.98 4.16
N GLU A 207 -7.30 -11.09 4.74
CA GLU A 207 -5.88 -11.36 5.01
C GLU A 207 -5.19 -10.20 5.73
N ALA A 208 -5.86 -9.67 6.77
CA ALA A 208 -5.45 -8.48 7.50
C ALA A 208 -4.00 -8.52 8.00
N ASP A 209 -3.48 -9.69 8.33
CA ASP A 209 -2.09 -9.85 8.74
C ASP A 209 -1.09 -9.62 7.61
N SER A 210 -1.46 -9.82 6.35
CA SER A 210 -0.57 -9.47 5.24
C SER A 210 -0.76 -8.06 4.77
N VAL A 211 -1.99 -7.60 4.62
CA VAL A 211 -2.23 -6.22 4.17
C VAL A 211 -1.75 -5.21 5.22
N LEU A 212 -2.06 -5.43 6.50
CA LEU A 212 -1.77 -4.44 7.56
C LEU A 212 -0.39 -4.60 8.20
N ILE A 213 0.35 -5.69 7.93
CA ILE A 213 1.68 -5.92 8.52
C ILE A 213 2.76 -6.13 7.45
N ASP A 214 2.55 -7.04 6.49
CA ASP A 214 3.56 -7.34 5.47
C ASP A 214 3.65 -6.26 4.40
N ASP A 215 2.52 -5.90 3.81
CA ASP A 215 2.45 -4.92 2.71
C ASP A 215 2.62 -3.51 3.25
N ALA A 216 2.26 -3.30 4.51
CA ALA A 216 2.44 -2.04 5.24
C ALA A 216 3.92 -1.67 5.50
N ARG A 217 4.89 -2.48 5.02
CA ARG A 217 6.33 -2.14 5.04
C ARG A 217 6.71 -1.06 4.04
N ILE A 218 5.97 -0.94 2.93
CA ILE A 218 6.28 -0.03 1.83
C ILE A 218 5.13 0.98 1.71
N PRO A 219 5.40 2.30 1.67
CA PRO A 219 4.35 3.28 1.43
C PRO A 219 3.82 3.18 0.00
N VAL A 220 2.55 3.52 -0.18
CA VAL A 220 1.95 3.73 -1.50
C VAL A 220 2.40 5.09 -2.00
N VAL A 221 2.90 5.13 -3.24
CA VAL A 221 3.46 6.32 -3.87
C VAL A 221 2.79 6.51 -5.21
N LEU A 222 2.13 7.65 -5.39
CA LEU A 222 1.61 8.08 -6.68
C LEU A 222 2.70 8.86 -7.40
N THR A 223 3.11 8.38 -8.57
CA THR A 223 4.10 9.04 -9.41
C THR A 223 3.48 9.57 -10.69
N ALA A 224 4.06 10.63 -11.24
CA ALA A 224 3.81 11.06 -12.60
C ALA A 224 5.12 11.13 -13.37
N SER A 225 5.06 10.73 -14.63
CA SER A 225 6.15 10.92 -15.58
C SER A 225 6.12 12.34 -16.10
N ARG A 226 7.23 13.07 -15.97
CA ARG A 226 7.42 14.38 -16.57
C ARG A 226 8.40 14.30 -17.73
N PRO A 227 8.10 14.99 -18.84
CA PRO A 227 9.10 15.23 -19.87
C PRO A 227 10.32 15.90 -19.24
N VAL A 228 11.51 15.45 -19.63
CA VAL A 228 12.77 15.98 -19.12
C VAL A 228 13.36 16.96 -20.12
N ASP A 229 13.95 18.03 -19.59
CA ASP A 229 14.77 18.91 -20.40
C ASP A 229 16.10 18.21 -20.70
N ALA A 230 16.17 17.61 -21.89
CA ALA A 230 17.35 16.91 -22.35
C ALA A 230 18.59 17.80 -22.45
N PHE A 231 18.39 19.09 -22.78
CA PHE A 231 19.49 20.05 -22.86
C PHE A 231 20.08 20.29 -21.48
N LEU A 232 19.23 20.53 -20.48
CA LEU A 232 19.67 20.75 -19.09
C LEU A 232 20.48 19.57 -18.54
N TYR A 233 20.02 18.33 -18.68
CA TYR A 233 20.77 17.16 -18.18
C TYR A 233 22.10 16.97 -18.90
N THR A 234 22.14 17.23 -20.20
CA THR A 234 23.37 17.14 -21.01
C THR A 234 24.38 18.20 -20.58
N ASP A 235 23.92 19.43 -20.38
CA ASP A 235 24.76 20.55 -19.95
C ASP A 235 25.26 20.36 -18.51
N ILE A 236 24.42 19.91 -17.58
CA ILE A 236 24.85 19.55 -16.21
C ILE A 236 25.89 18.43 -16.27
N SER A 237 25.68 17.40 -17.09
CA SER A 237 26.63 16.30 -17.29
C SER A 237 27.98 16.78 -17.85
N ALA A 238 27.98 17.84 -18.67
CA ALA A 238 29.20 18.51 -19.16
C ALA A 238 29.85 19.41 -18.10
N PHE A 239 29.05 20.12 -17.30
CA PHE A 239 29.52 20.99 -16.23
C PHE A 239 30.22 20.20 -15.12
N VAL A 240 29.63 19.10 -14.64
CA VAL A 240 30.24 18.31 -13.56
C VAL A 240 31.59 17.69 -13.93
N GLN A 241 31.95 17.65 -15.22
CA GLN A 241 33.28 17.21 -15.68
C GLN A 241 34.38 18.22 -15.33
N THR A 242 34.00 19.48 -15.16
CA THR A 242 34.92 20.57 -14.80
C THR A 242 35.21 20.61 -13.31
N LEU A 243 34.36 19.98 -12.49
CA LEU A 243 34.51 19.93 -11.04
C LEU A 243 35.62 18.96 -10.62
N THR A 244 36.39 19.36 -9.61
CA THR A 244 37.53 18.59 -9.10
C THR A 244 37.18 17.87 -7.80
N ARG A 245 37.60 16.61 -7.69
CA ARG A 245 37.40 15.79 -6.49
C ARG A 245 38.46 16.07 -5.43
N THR A 246 38.04 16.13 -4.16
CA THR A 246 38.90 16.15 -2.97
C THR A 246 38.69 14.90 -2.09
N ALA A 247 39.56 14.70 -1.10
CA ALA A 247 39.56 13.56 -0.20
C ALA A 247 38.46 13.62 0.87
N ASP A 248 38.18 14.81 1.40
CA ASP A 248 37.16 15.06 2.41
C ASP A 248 36.56 16.47 2.27
N ALA A 249 35.59 16.79 3.14
CA ALA A 249 34.85 18.04 3.13
C ALA A 249 35.70 19.31 3.28
N ASN A 250 36.94 19.21 3.78
CA ASN A 250 37.80 20.37 4.10
C ASN A 250 38.91 20.61 3.05
N GLY A 251 38.97 19.82 1.97
CA GLY A 251 40.02 20.01 0.96
C GLY A 251 39.64 20.98 -0.16
N ASP A 252 40.64 21.42 -0.93
CA ASP A 252 40.54 22.50 -1.94
C ASP A 252 39.79 22.12 -3.24
N GLY A 253 39.09 20.97 -3.26
CA GLY A 253 38.30 20.53 -4.41
C GLY A 253 36.86 20.99 -4.32
N HIS A 254 36.08 20.73 -5.37
CA HIS A 254 34.67 21.11 -5.47
C HIS A 254 33.72 20.06 -4.84
N PHE A 255 34.13 18.79 -4.77
CA PHE A 255 33.30 17.73 -4.17
C PHE A 255 34.13 16.58 -3.62
N TRP A 256 33.55 15.78 -2.72
CA TRP A 256 34.12 14.53 -2.23
C TRP A 256 33.07 13.40 -2.28
N ILE A 257 33.49 12.15 -2.07
CA ILE A 257 32.61 10.99 -2.10
C ILE A 257 32.59 10.34 -0.72
N ASP A 258 31.40 10.20 -0.15
CA ASP A 258 31.21 9.40 1.05
C ASP A 258 31.17 7.91 0.68
N GLY A 259 32.21 7.17 1.08
CA GLY A 259 32.30 5.74 0.81
C GLY A 259 31.33 4.87 1.62
N LYS A 260 30.72 5.39 2.69
CA LYS A 260 29.72 4.65 3.49
C LYS A 260 28.34 4.72 2.86
N ASP A 261 27.92 5.94 2.52
CA ASP A 261 26.57 6.18 1.99
C ASP A 261 26.53 6.20 0.45
N ARG A 262 27.69 6.05 -0.21
CA ARG A 262 27.86 6.09 -1.66
C ARG A 262 27.20 7.33 -2.28
N GLN A 263 27.49 8.50 -1.72
CA GLN A 263 26.98 9.79 -2.18
C GLN A 263 28.11 10.76 -2.51
N ALA A 264 27.86 11.65 -3.46
CA ALA A 264 28.74 12.76 -3.79
C ALA A 264 28.28 14.00 -3.02
N MET A 265 29.20 14.62 -2.27
CA MET A 265 28.94 15.78 -1.42
C MET A 265 29.73 16.98 -1.93
N LEU A 266 29.07 18.12 -2.10
CA LEU A 266 29.73 19.36 -2.50
C LEU A 266 30.48 19.99 -1.32
N THR A 267 31.64 20.58 -1.59
CA THR A 267 32.34 21.48 -0.67
C THR A 267 31.82 22.91 -0.85
N GLU A 268 32.22 23.84 0.01
CA GLU A 268 31.87 25.27 -0.13
C GLU A 268 32.28 25.82 -1.51
N ALA A 269 33.51 25.53 -1.96
CA ALA A 269 33.97 25.88 -3.31
C ALA A 269 33.14 25.22 -4.43
N GLY A 270 32.60 24.02 -4.17
CA GLY A 270 31.66 23.35 -5.07
C GLY A 270 30.33 24.07 -5.19
N TYR A 271 29.75 24.51 -4.06
CA TYR A 271 28.53 25.31 -4.04
C TYR A 271 28.70 26.62 -4.81
N ASP A 272 29.82 27.32 -4.62
CA ASP A 272 30.12 28.56 -5.34
C ASP A 272 30.22 28.34 -6.85
N ALA A 273 30.88 27.26 -7.28
CA ALA A 273 31.00 26.91 -8.69
C ALA A 273 29.64 26.56 -9.30
N VAL A 274 28.80 25.81 -8.58
CA VAL A 274 27.43 25.49 -9.01
C VAL A 274 26.59 26.75 -9.14
N ASN A 275 26.63 27.64 -8.15
CA ASN A 275 25.88 28.90 -8.18
C ASN A 275 26.29 29.78 -9.36
N THR A 276 27.59 29.91 -9.60
CA THR A 276 28.12 30.66 -10.75
C THR A 276 27.59 30.09 -12.06
N TYR A 277 27.62 28.76 -12.21
CA TYR A 277 27.10 28.07 -13.39
C TYR A 277 25.60 28.29 -13.59
N LEU A 278 24.79 28.17 -12.52
CA LEU A 278 23.35 28.39 -12.61
C LEU A 278 23.01 29.84 -12.96
N ILE A 279 23.78 30.82 -12.47
CA ILE A 279 23.63 32.24 -12.83
C ILE A 279 23.97 32.46 -14.30
N ASP A 280 25.06 31.88 -14.79
CA ASP A 280 25.48 32.02 -16.19
C ASP A 280 24.45 31.42 -17.17
N MET A 281 23.73 30.38 -16.74
CA MET A 281 22.60 29.81 -17.50
C MET A 281 21.30 30.61 -17.38
N GLY A 282 21.26 31.64 -16.53
CA GLY A 282 20.05 32.39 -16.23
C GLY A 282 19.00 31.59 -15.45
N LEU A 283 19.41 30.52 -14.76
CA LEU A 283 18.57 29.66 -13.92
C LEU A 283 18.55 30.10 -12.45
N LEU A 284 19.43 31.02 -12.06
CA LEU A 284 19.52 31.61 -10.72
C LEU A 284 19.87 33.10 -10.86
N SER A 285 19.26 33.98 -10.06
CA SER A 285 19.71 35.38 -10.01
C SER A 285 20.84 35.58 -8.97
N ALA A 286 21.69 36.59 -9.19
CA ALA A 286 22.82 36.86 -8.29
C ALA A 286 22.38 37.16 -6.84
N ASP A 287 21.17 37.70 -6.68
CA ASP A 287 20.59 38.11 -5.39
C ASP A 287 19.98 36.92 -4.60
N GLU A 288 19.81 35.75 -5.24
CA GLU A 288 19.20 34.54 -4.66
C GLU A 288 20.22 33.51 -4.17
N THR A 289 21.52 33.85 -4.19
CA THR A 289 22.62 32.94 -3.84
C THR A 289 22.69 32.56 -2.35
N GLU A 290 22.12 33.39 -1.47
CA GLU A 290 22.13 33.15 -0.02
C GLU A 290 20.96 32.25 0.46
N HIS A 291 19.90 32.11 -0.34
CA HIS A 291 18.68 31.37 -0.01
C HIS A 291 18.15 30.59 -1.22
N TYR A 292 18.49 29.30 -1.32
CA TYR A 292 17.88 28.44 -2.31
C TYR A 292 16.36 28.32 -2.10
N THR A 293 15.58 28.64 -3.13
CA THR A 293 14.14 28.32 -3.22
C THR A 293 13.98 26.84 -3.61
N GLY A 294 12.75 26.31 -3.54
CA GLY A 294 12.48 24.91 -3.89
C GLY A 294 12.91 24.52 -5.32
N GLU A 295 12.79 25.45 -6.29
CA GLU A 295 13.27 25.21 -7.66
C GLU A 295 14.80 25.08 -7.74
N HIS A 296 15.53 25.88 -6.96
CA HIS A 296 17.00 25.83 -6.95
C HIS A 296 17.54 24.56 -6.27
N GLN A 297 16.86 24.06 -5.24
CA GLN A 297 17.21 22.77 -4.62
C GLN A 297 17.10 21.61 -5.62
N GLN A 298 16.13 21.63 -6.54
CA GLN A 298 16.03 20.60 -7.57
C GLN A 298 17.20 20.64 -8.56
N LEU A 299 17.65 21.83 -8.96
CA LEU A 299 18.81 21.99 -9.82
C LEU A 299 20.09 21.47 -9.14
N LEU A 300 20.28 21.80 -7.86
CA LEU A 300 21.36 21.26 -7.06
C LEU A 300 21.29 19.73 -6.97
N HIS A 301 20.10 19.17 -6.78
CA HIS A 301 19.88 17.73 -6.75
C HIS A 301 20.34 17.08 -8.07
N LYS A 302 19.99 17.65 -9.21
CA LYS A 302 20.42 17.17 -10.54
C LYS A 302 21.94 17.21 -10.69
N VAL A 303 22.61 18.23 -10.17
CA VAL A 303 24.09 18.30 -10.14
C VAL A 303 24.68 17.16 -9.28
N THR A 304 24.16 16.95 -8.08
CA THR A 304 24.65 15.85 -7.20
C THR A 304 24.39 14.46 -7.80
N ALA A 305 23.25 14.27 -8.48
CA ALA A 305 22.93 13.05 -9.21
C ALA A 305 23.91 12.82 -10.37
N ALA A 306 24.27 13.87 -11.12
CA ALA A 306 25.28 13.78 -12.18
C ALA A 306 26.69 13.46 -11.65
N LEU A 307 27.07 14.01 -10.49
CA LEU A 307 28.30 13.64 -9.80
C LEU A 307 28.30 12.16 -9.39
N ALA A 308 27.19 11.67 -8.83
CA ALA A 308 27.03 10.26 -8.44
C ALA A 308 27.06 9.32 -9.67
N ALA A 309 26.31 9.65 -10.72
CA ALA A 309 26.30 8.91 -11.99
C ALA A 309 27.71 8.77 -12.58
N ARG A 310 28.53 9.82 -12.48
CA ARG A 310 29.89 9.83 -13.03
C ARG A 310 30.93 9.14 -12.16
N HIS A 311 30.90 9.37 -10.86
CA HIS A 311 32.00 9.01 -9.96
C HIS A 311 31.73 7.81 -9.06
N ILE A 312 30.47 7.39 -8.94
CA ILE A 312 30.05 6.28 -8.05
C ILE A 312 29.52 5.12 -8.88
N LEU A 313 28.71 5.40 -9.90
CA LEU A 313 28.15 4.37 -10.78
C LEU A 313 29.09 4.06 -11.94
N HIS A 314 29.56 2.82 -11.96
CA HIS A 314 30.43 2.27 -13.00
C HIS A 314 29.70 1.29 -13.90
N ARG A 315 29.88 1.49 -15.22
CA ARG A 315 29.42 0.58 -16.27
C ARG A 315 30.04 -0.82 -16.08
N ASP A 316 29.26 -1.84 -16.42
CA ASP A 316 29.58 -3.28 -16.27
C ASP A 316 29.76 -3.76 -14.81
N GLN A 317 29.48 -2.89 -13.82
CA GLN A 317 29.44 -3.25 -12.40
C GLN A 317 28.06 -2.98 -11.81
N HIS A 318 27.52 -1.78 -12.05
CA HIS A 318 26.23 -1.35 -11.51
C HIS A 318 25.13 -1.36 -12.57
N TYR A 319 25.48 -1.14 -13.83
CA TYR A 319 24.56 -1.11 -14.97
C TYR A 319 25.27 -1.56 -16.24
N VAL A 320 24.49 -1.97 -17.24
CA VAL A 320 24.94 -2.20 -18.61
C VAL A 320 24.05 -1.40 -19.57
N VAL A 321 24.57 -1.14 -20.77
CA VAL A 321 23.80 -0.54 -21.86
C VAL A 321 23.50 -1.63 -22.89
N GLN A 322 22.22 -1.94 -23.11
CA GLN A 322 21.76 -2.94 -24.07
C GLN A 322 20.66 -2.35 -24.94
N ASP A 323 20.75 -2.53 -26.25
CA ASP A 323 19.75 -2.04 -27.23
C ASP A 323 19.43 -0.54 -27.13
N GLY A 324 20.39 0.27 -26.67
CA GLY A 324 20.20 1.72 -26.47
C GLY A 324 19.53 2.08 -25.13
N GLU A 325 19.22 1.09 -24.29
CA GLU A 325 18.62 1.27 -22.97
C GLU A 325 19.60 0.92 -21.84
N LEU A 326 19.37 1.53 -20.68
CA LEU A 326 20.14 1.29 -19.48
C LEU A 326 19.49 0.18 -18.63
N VAL A 327 20.23 -0.89 -18.33
CA VAL A 327 19.75 -2.05 -17.58
C VAL A 327 20.58 -2.25 -16.32
N LEU A 328 19.93 -2.34 -15.16
CA LEU A 328 20.63 -2.37 -13.88
C LEU A 328 21.19 -3.77 -13.58
N VAL A 329 22.37 -3.82 -12.98
CA VAL A 329 23.01 -5.06 -12.54
C VAL A 329 22.84 -5.18 -11.03
N ASP A 330 22.33 -6.32 -10.57
CA ASP A 330 22.35 -6.66 -9.16
C ASP A 330 23.80 -6.94 -8.71
N GLU A 331 24.34 -6.13 -7.80
CA GLU A 331 25.75 -6.19 -7.36
C GLU A 331 26.14 -7.52 -6.71
N LEU A 332 25.19 -8.25 -6.11
CA LEU A 332 25.47 -9.51 -5.41
C LEU A 332 25.49 -10.69 -6.37
N THR A 333 24.62 -10.67 -7.37
CA THR A 333 24.37 -11.82 -8.26
C THR A 333 24.90 -11.62 -9.68
N GLY A 334 25.21 -10.39 -10.07
CA GLY A 334 25.57 -10.02 -11.44
C GLY A 334 24.41 -10.13 -12.44
N ARG A 335 23.17 -10.37 -11.97
CA ARG A 335 21.99 -10.53 -12.84
C ARG A 335 21.50 -9.16 -13.33
N LEU A 336 21.05 -9.14 -14.57
CA LEU A 336 20.35 -7.99 -15.16
C LEU A 336 18.93 -7.90 -14.58
N THR A 337 18.53 -6.70 -14.19
CA THR A 337 17.20 -6.41 -13.62
C THR A 337 16.43 -5.45 -14.53
N PRO A 338 15.92 -5.94 -15.69
CA PRO A 338 15.18 -5.11 -16.63
C PRO A 338 13.89 -4.57 -16.01
N GLY A 339 13.57 -3.31 -16.32
CA GLY A 339 12.40 -2.59 -15.80
C GLY A 339 12.61 -1.94 -14.42
N ARG A 340 13.79 -2.08 -13.81
CA ARG A 340 14.18 -1.31 -12.62
C ARG A 340 14.89 -0.03 -13.06
N SER A 341 14.61 1.08 -12.40
CA SER A 341 15.26 2.38 -12.63
C SER A 341 15.85 2.96 -11.34
N TRP A 342 16.78 3.91 -11.46
CA TRP A 342 17.21 4.75 -10.33
C TRP A 342 16.31 5.98 -10.19
N ASP A 343 16.02 6.38 -8.95
CA ASP A 343 15.13 7.50 -8.67
C ASP A 343 15.85 8.85 -8.68
N ALA A 344 15.07 9.93 -8.54
CA ALA A 344 15.52 11.29 -8.26
C ALA A 344 16.55 11.85 -9.29
N GLY A 345 16.26 11.65 -10.58
CA GLY A 345 17.09 12.17 -11.66
C GLY A 345 18.41 11.43 -11.90
N LEU A 346 18.74 10.41 -11.09
CA LEU A 346 20.00 9.66 -11.23
C LEU A 346 20.03 8.78 -12.47
N GLN A 347 18.89 8.18 -12.83
CA GLN A 347 18.71 7.47 -14.10
C GLN A 347 19.01 8.41 -15.28
N GLN A 348 18.37 9.57 -15.30
CA GLN A 348 18.52 10.57 -16.37
C GLN A 348 19.96 11.09 -16.44
N ALA A 349 20.58 11.36 -15.29
CA ALA A 349 21.97 11.79 -15.25
C ALA A 349 22.94 10.72 -15.79
N LEU A 350 22.62 9.44 -15.58
CA LEU A 350 23.39 8.31 -16.10
C LEU A 350 23.17 8.09 -17.60
N GLU A 351 21.93 8.22 -18.07
CA GLU A 351 21.57 8.23 -19.50
C GLU A 351 22.28 9.37 -20.23
N ALA A 352 22.28 10.59 -19.67
CA ALA A 352 23.02 11.74 -20.19
C ALA A 352 24.53 11.52 -20.21
N LYS A 353 25.10 10.87 -19.17
CA LYS A 353 26.53 10.51 -19.13
C LYS A 353 26.90 9.53 -20.24
N GLU A 354 26.05 8.55 -20.54
CA GLU A 354 26.28 7.55 -21.59
C GLU A 354 25.83 8.00 -22.99
N GLY A 355 25.20 9.18 -23.10
CA GLY A 355 24.70 9.73 -24.37
C GLY A 355 23.48 9.00 -24.92
N LEU A 356 22.64 8.45 -24.03
CA LEU A 356 21.39 7.76 -24.37
C LEU A 356 20.21 8.72 -24.50
N GLU A 357 19.11 8.24 -25.09
CA GLU A 357 17.84 8.96 -25.04
C GLU A 357 17.33 8.99 -23.60
N LEU A 358 16.97 10.19 -23.14
CA LEU A 358 16.58 10.41 -21.76
C LEU A 358 15.16 9.91 -21.51
N SER A 359 15.03 9.02 -20.54
CA SER A 359 13.75 8.55 -20.05
C SER A 359 13.02 9.67 -19.28
N PRO A 360 11.67 9.70 -19.31
CA PRO A 360 10.89 10.65 -18.50
C PRO A 360 11.24 10.52 -17.01
N GLU A 361 11.33 11.65 -16.32
CA GLU A 361 11.61 11.69 -14.89
C GLU A 361 10.34 11.32 -14.12
N SER A 362 10.46 10.36 -13.21
CA SER A 362 9.36 9.97 -12.34
C SER A 362 9.35 10.84 -11.10
N THR A 363 8.31 11.64 -10.96
CA THR A 363 8.12 12.55 -9.83
C THR A 363 7.05 12.02 -8.89
N VAL A 364 7.29 12.06 -7.57
CA VAL A 364 6.31 11.63 -6.57
C VAL A 364 5.27 12.73 -6.37
N LEU A 365 4.02 12.51 -6.78
CA LEU A 365 2.91 13.46 -6.56
C LEU A 365 2.25 13.29 -5.21
N GLY A 366 2.26 12.07 -4.67
CA GLY A 366 1.63 11.77 -3.39
C GLY A 366 2.21 10.52 -2.79
N ARG A 367 2.19 10.44 -1.46
CA ARG A 367 2.64 9.27 -0.72
C ARG A 367 1.77 9.09 0.51
N ILE A 368 1.38 7.86 0.84
CA ILE A 368 0.72 7.49 2.09
C ILE A 368 1.15 6.10 2.53
N THR A 369 1.36 5.87 3.82
CA THR A 369 1.55 4.52 4.35
C THR A 369 0.20 3.82 4.51
N LEU A 370 0.16 2.48 4.35
CA LEU A 370 -1.07 1.73 4.56
C LEU A 370 -1.61 1.87 5.99
N GLN A 371 -0.72 2.02 6.97
CA GLN A 371 -1.07 2.30 8.36
C GLN A 371 -1.95 3.54 8.47
N HIS A 372 -1.50 4.67 7.92
CA HIS A 372 -2.26 5.91 7.97
C HIS A 372 -3.48 5.86 7.07
N TYR A 373 -3.39 5.23 5.89
CA TYR A 373 -4.54 5.09 4.99
C TYR A 373 -5.73 4.40 5.67
N PHE A 374 -5.52 3.24 6.31
CA PHE A 374 -6.60 2.53 6.98
C PHE A 374 -7.11 3.23 8.25
N LYS A 375 -6.31 4.12 8.87
CA LYS A 375 -6.77 4.98 9.98
C LYS A 375 -7.75 6.06 9.55
N LEU A 376 -7.85 6.35 8.25
CA LEU A 376 -8.82 7.34 7.73
C LEU A 376 -10.26 6.83 7.77
N TYR A 377 -10.45 5.51 7.84
CA TYR A 377 -11.79 4.92 7.87
C TYR A 377 -12.47 5.16 9.23
N GLU A 378 -13.76 5.48 9.20
CA GLU A 378 -14.58 5.61 10.41
C GLU A 378 -14.65 4.28 11.19
N GLY A 379 -14.63 3.15 10.48
CA GLY A 379 -14.52 1.82 11.06
C GLY A 379 -13.61 0.89 10.26
N LEU A 380 -12.88 0.05 10.98
CA LEU A 380 -11.96 -0.93 10.43
C LEU A 380 -12.18 -2.29 11.10
N ALA A 381 -12.20 -3.34 10.30
CA ALA A 381 -12.16 -4.72 10.78
C ALA A 381 -11.32 -5.57 9.83
N GLY A 382 -10.98 -6.78 10.25
CA GLY A 382 -10.22 -7.67 9.39
C GLY A 382 -10.44 -9.14 9.68
N MET A 383 -10.05 -9.99 8.76
CA MET A 383 -10.10 -11.44 8.94
C MET A 383 -8.80 -12.07 8.45
N THR A 384 -8.33 -13.09 9.15
CA THR A 384 -7.14 -13.83 8.75
C THR A 384 -7.07 -15.18 9.48
N GLY A 385 -6.17 -16.07 9.08
CA GLY A 385 -5.90 -17.31 9.81
C GLY A 385 -4.84 -17.18 10.89
N THR A 386 -4.12 -16.05 10.94
CA THR A 386 -2.89 -15.93 11.75
C THR A 386 -2.61 -14.49 12.23
N ALA A 387 -3.52 -13.90 13.01
CA ALA A 387 -3.38 -12.57 13.62
C ALA A 387 -2.85 -12.57 15.07
N THR A 388 -2.99 -13.67 15.82
CA THR A 388 -2.73 -13.70 17.27
C THR A 388 -1.27 -13.38 17.61
N THR A 389 -0.32 -13.64 16.71
CA THR A 389 1.08 -13.25 16.90
C THR A 389 1.30 -11.74 16.83
N GLU A 390 0.53 -11.06 15.97
CA GLU A 390 0.64 -9.61 15.71
C GLU A 390 -0.42 -8.80 16.47
N ALA A 391 -1.14 -9.41 17.42
CA ALA A 391 -2.26 -8.77 18.10
C ALA A 391 -1.87 -7.46 18.82
N GLU A 392 -0.65 -7.37 19.36
CA GLU A 392 -0.15 -6.15 19.99
C GLU A 392 0.08 -5.03 18.97
N GLU A 393 0.63 -5.35 17.80
CA GLU A 393 0.86 -4.39 16.71
C GLU A 393 -0.46 -3.91 16.12
N LEU A 394 -1.38 -4.84 15.83
CA LEU A 394 -2.73 -4.52 15.32
C LEU A 394 -3.50 -3.60 16.27
N LEU A 395 -3.43 -3.86 17.58
CA LEU A 395 -4.09 -3.02 18.57
C LEU A 395 -3.42 -1.64 18.69
N THR A 396 -2.08 -1.60 18.75
CA THR A 396 -1.33 -0.35 18.97
C THR A 396 -1.39 0.58 17.76
N VAL A 397 -1.30 0.02 16.55
CA VAL A 397 -1.27 0.78 15.31
C VAL A 397 -2.67 1.10 14.83
N TYR A 398 -3.59 0.13 14.81
CA TYR A 398 -4.90 0.28 14.18
C TYR A 398 -6.08 0.32 15.17
N GLY A 399 -5.85 0.10 16.47
CA GLY A 399 -6.93 -0.04 17.43
C GLY A 399 -7.70 -1.36 17.31
N LEU A 400 -7.17 -2.35 16.58
CA LEU A 400 -7.86 -3.60 16.28
C LEU A 400 -7.55 -4.69 17.32
N ASP A 401 -8.58 -5.13 18.04
CA ASP A 401 -8.49 -6.33 18.87
C ASP A 401 -8.49 -7.61 18.01
N VAL A 402 -7.75 -8.64 18.42
CA VAL A 402 -7.78 -9.96 17.76
C VAL A 402 -8.64 -10.95 18.55
N VAL A 403 -9.68 -11.48 17.91
CA VAL A 403 -10.58 -12.51 18.45
C VAL A 403 -10.32 -13.85 17.75
N GLU A 404 -9.84 -14.83 18.51
CA GLU A 404 -9.64 -16.20 18.03
C GLU A 404 -10.98 -16.93 17.96
N ILE A 405 -11.40 -17.26 16.74
CA ILE A 405 -12.64 -17.98 16.47
C ILE A 405 -12.33 -19.48 16.47
N PRO A 406 -13.09 -20.31 17.22
CA PRO A 406 -12.88 -21.75 17.21
C PRO A 406 -13.13 -22.33 15.81
N THR A 407 -12.45 -23.42 15.47
CA THR A 407 -12.70 -24.14 14.21
C THR A 407 -14.05 -24.86 14.26
N ASN A 408 -14.71 -25.02 13.11
CA ASN A 408 -15.98 -25.75 13.02
C ASN A 408 -15.81 -27.23 13.42
N LYS A 409 -14.68 -27.82 13.00
CA LYS A 409 -14.26 -29.18 13.35
C LYS A 409 -12.85 -29.17 13.94
N PRO A 410 -12.51 -30.08 14.88
CA PRO A 410 -11.17 -30.15 15.42
C PRO A 410 -10.13 -30.45 14.34
N CYS A 411 -8.99 -29.73 14.37
CA CYS A 411 -7.87 -30.02 13.49
C CYS A 411 -7.16 -31.31 13.93
N ILE A 412 -7.05 -32.29 13.03
CA ILE A 412 -6.37 -33.58 13.26
C ILE A 412 -5.08 -33.72 12.45
N ARG A 413 -4.57 -32.61 11.91
CA ARG A 413 -3.34 -32.58 11.11
C ARG A 413 -2.13 -33.01 11.95
N VAL A 414 -1.24 -33.78 11.35
CA VAL A 414 0.02 -34.21 11.97
C VAL A 414 1.14 -33.27 11.53
N ASP A 415 1.61 -32.41 12.43
CA ASP A 415 2.78 -31.57 12.18
C ASP A 415 4.05 -32.36 12.55
N GLU A 416 4.73 -32.94 11.55
CA GLU A 416 5.98 -33.70 11.72
C GLU A 416 7.12 -32.78 12.21
N PRO A 417 8.11 -33.33 12.95
CA PRO A 417 9.30 -32.58 13.32
C PRO A 417 10.05 -32.07 12.08
N ASP A 418 10.66 -30.89 12.20
CA ASP A 418 11.50 -30.37 11.11
C ASP A 418 12.75 -31.25 10.94
N ARG A 419 13.13 -31.51 9.69
CA ARG A 419 14.30 -32.31 9.30
C ARG A 419 15.45 -31.38 8.90
N PHE A 420 16.61 -31.55 9.52
CA PHE A 420 17.75 -30.65 9.35
C PHE A 420 18.88 -31.31 8.55
N TYR A 421 19.46 -30.57 7.61
CA TYR A 421 20.53 -31.03 6.72
C TYR A 421 21.70 -30.06 6.72
N ARG A 422 22.90 -30.60 6.49
CA ARG A 422 24.10 -29.77 6.43
C ARG A 422 24.17 -28.93 5.16
N THR A 423 23.80 -29.52 4.02
CA THR A 423 23.92 -28.89 2.69
C THR A 423 22.58 -28.83 1.98
N GLN A 424 22.43 -27.86 1.07
CA GLN A 424 21.24 -27.71 0.25
C GLN A 424 21.02 -28.91 -0.69
N ALA A 425 22.10 -29.53 -1.17
CA ALA A 425 22.03 -30.73 -2.01
C ALA A 425 21.39 -31.91 -1.27
N ALA A 426 21.84 -32.20 -0.04
CA ALA A 426 21.28 -33.29 0.77
C ALA A 426 19.81 -33.03 1.13
N LYS A 427 19.47 -31.78 1.47
CA LYS A 427 18.09 -31.34 1.69
C LYS A 427 17.21 -31.65 0.47
N MET A 428 17.66 -31.27 -0.72
CA MET A 428 16.88 -31.41 -1.96
C MET A 428 16.66 -32.89 -2.33
N GLU A 429 17.68 -33.73 -2.17
CA GLU A 429 17.55 -35.18 -2.37
C GLU A 429 16.53 -35.80 -1.41
N ALA A 430 16.57 -35.43 -0.13
CA ALA A 430 15.64 -35.92 0.87
C ALA A 430 14.18 -35.49 0.59
N VAL A 431 13.98 -34.24 0.15
CA VAL A 431 12.66 -33.75 -0.25
C VAL A 431 12.10 -34.53 -1.43
N VAL A 432 12.90 -34.73 -2.48
CA VAL A 432 12.46 -35.49 -3.67
C VAL A 432 12.12 -36.94 -3.30
N ALA A 433 12.88 -37.55 -2.39
CA ALA A 433 12.58 -38.90 -1.89
C ALA A 433 11.26 -38.96 -1.10
N ASP A 434 10.96 -37.95 -0.28
CA ASP A 434 9.69 -37.87 0.44
C ASP A 434 8.50 -37.68 -0.53
N ILE A 435 8.63 -36.78 -1.51
CA ILE A 435 7.62 -36.55 -2.55
C ILE A 435 7.35 -37.85 -3.33
N GLU A 436 8.40 -38.57 -3.74
CA GLU A 436 8.27 -39.83 -4.49
C GLU A 436 7.49 -40.90 -3.68
N ALA A 437 7.80 -41.05 -2.40
CA ALA A 437 7.10 -41.99 -1.52
C ALA A 437 5.62 -41.63 -1.33
N ARG A 438 5.32 -40.33 -1.15
CA ARG A 438 3.95 -39.81 -0.97
C ARG A 438 3.13 -39.93 -2.25
N HIS A 439 3.72 -39.55 -3.39
CA HIS A 439 3.09 -39.65 -4.70
C HIS A 439 2.77 -41.11 -5.07
N ALA A 440 3.68 -42.05 -4.79
CA ALA A 440 3.45 -43.48 -5.00
C ALA A 440 2.28 -44.03 -4.15
N ALA A 441 2.00 -43.43 -2.99
CA ALA A 441 0.84 -43.75 -2.15
C ALA A 441 -0.45 -43.05 -2.58
N GLY A 442 -0.43 -42.24 -3.66
CA GLY A 442 -1.56 -41.43 -4.12
C GLY A 442 -1.82 -40.17 -3.27
N GLN A 443 -0.92 -39.84 -2.35
CA GLN A 443 -1.08 -38.68 -1.47
C GLN A 443 -0.70 -37.38 -2.22
N PRO A 444 -1.57 -36.35 -2.25
CA PRO A 444 -1.22 -35.06 -2.83
C PRO A 444 -0.20 -34.31 -1.98
N VAL A 445 0.72 -33.60 -2.63
CA VAL A 445 1.81 -32.87 -2.00
C VAL A 445 1.86 -31.42 -2.49
N LEU A 446 1.85 -30.48 -1.55
CA LEU A 446 2.11 -29.06 -1.80
C LEU A 446 3.47 -28.69 -1.19
N ILE A 447 4.36 -28.15 -2.03
CA ILE A 447 5.71 -27.74 -1.64
C ILE A 447 5.77 -26.21 -1.62
N GLY A 448 6.16 -25.63 -0.49
CA GLY A 448 6.44 -24.20 -0.36
C GLY A 448 7.93 -23.91 -0.44
N THR A 449 8.34 -23.06 -1.38
CA THR A 449 9.71 -22.53 -1.51
C THR A 449 9.74 -21.05 -1.15
N ALA A 450 10.92 -20.48 -0.86
CA ALA A 450 11.03 -19.02 -0.68
C ALA A 450 11.42 -18.28 -1.97
N SER A 451 12.00 -18.95 -2.98
CA SER A 451 12.45 -18.30 -4.20
C SER A 451 12.11 -19.08 -5.48
N ILE A 452 11.96 -18.34 -6.58
CA ILE A 452 11.70 -18.91 -7.92
C ILE A 452 12.84 -19.87 -8.30
N GLU A 453 14.08 -19.51 -7.98
CA GLU A 453 15.25 -20.33 -8.28
C GLU A 453 15.21 -21.71 -7.61
N GLN A 454 14.78 -21.78 -6.35
CA GLN A 454 14.57 -23.06 -5.68
C GLN A 454 13.41 -23.85 -6.30
N SER A 455 12.32 -23.18 -6.68
CA SER A 455 11.17 -23.82 -7.35
C SER A 455 11.58 -24.46 -8.68
N GLU A 456 12.34 -23.74 -9.51
CA GLU A 456 12.85 -24.24 -10.79
C GLU A 456 13.85 -25.37 -10.61
N ALA A 457 14.74 -25.27 -9.61
CA ALA A 457 15.69 -26.35 -9.30
C ALA A 457 14.98 -27.64 -8.85
N LEU A 458 13.98 -27.53 -7.98
CA LEU A 458 13.16 -28.67 -7.55
C LEU A 458 12.36 -29.24 -8.72
N SER A 459 11.75 -28.38 -9.53
CA SER A 459 11.01 -28.75 -10.75
C SER A 459 11.85 -29.60 -11.69
N ALA A 460 13.10 -29.18 -11.97
CA ALA A 460 14.03 -29.94 -12.80
C ALA A 460 14.33 -31.33 -12.22
N MET A 461 14.49 -31.45 -10.90
CA MET A 461 14.74 -32.74 -10.24
C MET A 461 13.51 -33.67 -10.27
N LEU A 462 12.31 -33.12 -10.09
CA LEU A 462 11.06 -33.87 -10.20
C LEU A 462 10.83 -34.36 -11.64
N ALA A 463 11.08 -33.50 -12.64
CA ALA A 463 11.00 -33.84 -14.05
C ALA A 463 11.99 -34.95 -14.43
N ALA A 464 13.23 -34.90 -13.91
CA ALA A 464 14.23 -35.94 -14.13
C ALA A 464 13.81 -37.32 -13.59
N LYS A 465 12.95 -37.35 -12.56
CA LYS A 465 12.33 -38.57 -12.02
C LYS A 465 11.01 -38.97 -12.69
N GLY A 466 10.53 -38.20 -13.67
CA GLY A 466 9.26 -38.45 -14.35
C GLY A 466 8.03 -38.14 -13.50
N LEU A 467 8.17 -37.36 -12.43
CA LEU A 467 7.06 -36.94 -11.57
C LEU A 467 6.37 -35.72 -12.19
N LYS A 468 5.12 -35.89 -12.64
CA LYS A 468 4.31 -34.78 -13.15
C LYS A 468 3.97 -33.82 -12.01
N HIS A 469 4.28 -32.54 -12.20
CA HIS A 469 4.06 -31.51 -11.20
C HIS A 469 3.72 -30.18 -11.86
N GLU A 470 3.12 -29.27 -11.09
CA GLU A 470 2.80 -27.91 -11.50
C GLU A 470 3.60 -26.91 -10.66
N VAL A 471 4.06 -25.81 -11.25
CA VAL A 471 4.88 -24.78 -10.59
C VAL A 471 4.17 -23.44 -10.62
N LEU A 472 4.13 -22.76 -9.48
CA LEU A 472 3.45 -21.48 -9.28
C LEU A 472 4.46 -20.42 -8.88
N ASN A 473 4.58 -19.38 -9.71
CA ASN A 473 5.64 -18.37 -9.61
C ASN A 473 5.10 -16.95 -9.34
N ALA A 474 3.84 -16.83 -8.89
CA ALA A 474 3.15 -15.55 -8.59
C ALA A 474 3.06 -14.57 -9.78
N ARG A 475 3.04 -15.06 -11.02
CA ARG A 475 2.97 -14.24 -12.24
C ARG A 475 1.57 -14.20 -12.86
N GLN A 476 0.80 -15.28 -12.74
CA GLN A 476 -0.52 -15.41 -13.40
C GLN A 476 -1.55 -15.88 -12.39
N HIS A 477 -2.11 -14.96 -11.60
CA HIS A 477 -2.97 -15.30 -10.46
C HIS A 477 -4.18 -16.15 -10.82
N GLU A 478 -4.83 -15.92 -11.97
CA GLU A 478 -6.00 -16.70 -12.41
C GLU A 478 -5.63 -18.16 -12.71
N ARG A 479 -4.61 -18.38 -13.54
CA ARG A 479 -4.10 -19.73 -13.85
C ARG A 479 -3.56 -20.44 -12.61
N GLU A 480 -2.88 -19.72 -11.74
CA GLU A 480 -2.35 -20.26 -10.49
C GLU A 480 -3.49 -20.70 -9.55
N ALA A 481 -4.60 -19.98 -9.54
CA ALA A 481 -5.77 -20.35 -8.75
C ALA A 481 -6.40 -21.65 -9.23
N ASP A 482 -6.48 -21.87 -10.54
CA ASP A 482 -7.01 -23.11 -11.11
C ASP A 482 -6.11 -24.31 -10.76
N ILE A 483 -4.79 -24.15 -10.89
CA ILE A 483 -3.83 -25.20 -10.49
C ILE A 483 -3.96 -25.54 -9.00
N ILE A 484 -4.08 -24.53 -8.13
CA ILE A 484 -4.21 -24.74 -6.68
C ILE A 484 -5.54 -25.39 -6.32
N ALA A 485 -6.62 -25.08 -7.05
CA ALA A 485 -7.91 -25.72 -6.84
C ALA A 485 -7.87 -27.24 -7.13
N GLU A 486 -6.94 -27.69 -7.98
CA GLU A 486 -6.71 -29.10 -8.31
C GLU A 486 -5.62 -29.76 -7.45
N ALA A 487 -4.86 -29.01 -6.64
CA ALA A 487 -3.75 -29.53 -5.83
C ALA A 487 -4.17 -30.57 -4.78
N GLY A 488 -5.47 -30.69 -4.48
CA GLY A 488 -6.03 -31.68 -3.58
C GLY A 488 -6.42 -33.01 -4.23
N THR A 489 -6.22 -33.16 -5.55
CA THR A 489 -6.55 -34.40 -6.28
C THR A 489 -5.54 -35.54 -6.00
N PRO A 490 -5.94 -36.82 -6.09
CA PRO A 490 -5.03 -37.95 -5.83
C PRO A 490 -3.71 -37.85 -6.61
N GLY A 491 -2.59 -37.95 -5.89
CA GLY A 491 -1.24 -37.92 -6.47
C GLY A 491 -0.79 -36.56 -7.03
N ALA A 492 -1.53 -35.47 -6.87
CA ALA A 492 -1.11 -34.15 -7.35
C ALA A 492 0.19 -33.68 -6.66
N ILE A 493 1.10 -33.09 -7.44
CA ILE A 493 2.32 -32.44 -6.93
C ILE A 493 2.30 -30.99 -7.37
N THR A 494 2.34 -30.07 -6.41
CA THR A 494 2.28 -28.63 -6.68
C THR A 494 3.41 -27.92 -5.94
N VAL A 495 4.22 -27.15 -6.68
CA VAL A 495 5.30 -26.32 -6.14
C VAL A 495 4.83 -24.87 -6.11
N SER A 496 4.83 -24.25 -4.94
CA SER A 496 4.38 -22.88 -4.71
C SER A 496 5.52 -22.00 -4.20
N THR A 497 5.84 -20.97 -4.98
CA THR A 497 6.83 -19.96 -4.58
C THR A 497 6.21 -18.92 -3.67
N ASN A 498 6.82 -18.68 -2.51
CA ASN A 498 6.47 -17.62 -1.55
C ASN A 498 4.95 -17.50 -1.28
N MET A 499 4.28 -18.63 -1.09
CA MET A 499 2.83 -18.72 -0.83
C MET A 499 1.90 -18.34 -1.99
N SER A 500 2.37 -18.39 -3.24
CA SER A 500 1.52 -18.30 -4.45
C SER A 500 0.33 -19.28 -4.36
N GLY A 501 -0.82 -18.87 -4.92
CA GLY A 501 -2.08 -19.57 -4.70
C GLY A 501 -2.81 -19.16 -3.42
N ARG A 502 -2.54 -17.96 -2.91
CA ARG A 502 -3.17 -17.41 -1.71
C ARG A 502 -4.65 -17.08 -1.92
N GLY A 503 -5.43 -17.24 -0.86
CA GLY A 503 -6.88 -17.06 -0.89
C GLY A 503 -7.68 -18.18 -1.61
N VAL A 504 -7.02 -19.16 -2.23
CA VAL A 504 -7.69 -20.31 -2.87
C VAL A 504 -7.68 -21.52 -1.94
N ASP A 505 -8.85 -22.15 -1.83
CA ASP A 505 -9.02 -23.32 -0.98
C ASP A 505 -8.63 -24.61 -1.69
N ILE A 506 -7.77 -25.41 -1.04
CA ILE A 506 -7.40 -26.75 -1.51
C ILE A 506 -8.37 -27.75 -0.89
N ILE A 507 -9.28 -28.26 -1.72
CA ILE A 507 -10.29 -29.24 -1.32
C ILE A 507 -9.77 -30.63 -1.71
N LEU A 508 -9.80 -31.59 -0.77
CA LEU A 508 -9.40 -32.96 -1.07
C LEU A 508 -10.31 -33.55 -2.16
N GLY A 509 -9.73 -34.20 -3.17
CA GLY A 509 -10.44 -34.71 -4.34
C GLY A 509 -10.69 -33.68 -5.46
N GLY A 510 -10.22 -32.43 -5.29
CA GLY A 510 -10.39 -31.35 -6.27
C GLY A 510 -11.59 -30.45 -5.96
N ASN A 511 -11.64 -29.28 -6.62
CA ASN A 511 -12.71 -28.31 -6.44
C ASN A 511 -13.89 -28.57 -7.41
N PRO A 512 -15.10 -28.94 -6.91
CA PRO A 512 -16.23 -29.26 -7.77
C PRO A 512 -16.76 -28.05 -8.56
N ASP A 513 -16.61 -26.82 -8.03
CA ASP A 513 -17.05 -25.62 -8.73
C ASP A 513 -16.09 -25.26 -9.87
N ALA A 514 -14.80 -25.60 -9.74
CA ALA A 514 -13.82 -25.44 -10.82
C ALA A 514 -14.14 -26.41 -11.97
N GLU A 515 -14.41 -27.68 -11.64
CA GLU A 515 -14.81 -28.68 -12.63
C GLU A 515 -16.14 -28.30 -13.31
N LEU A 516 -17.11 -27.78 -12.55
CA LEU A 516 -18.37 -27.29 -13.13
C LEU A 516 -18.14 -26.13 -14.11
N ARG A 517 -17.26 -25.17 -13.78
CA ARG A 517 -16.90 -24.08 -14.71
C ARG A 517 -16.27 -24.61 -15.99
N ARG A 518 -15.40 -25.61 -15.89
CA ARG A 518 -14.78 -26.26 -17.04
C ARG A 518 -15.82 -26.93 -17.92
N VAL A 519 -16.70 -27.76 -17.34
CA VAL A 519 -17.79 -28.41 -18.08
C VAL A 519 -18.70 -27.37 -18.74
N TRP A 520 -19.03 -26.29 -18.04
CA TRP A 520 -19.84 -25.20 -18.60
C TRP A 520 -19.13 -24.51 -19.78
N ALA A 521 -17.84 -24.21 -19.66
CA ALA A 521 -17.04 -23.60 -20.73
C ALA A 521 -16.92 -24.52 -21.97
N GLU A 522 -16.74 -25.82 -21.76
CA GLU A 522 -16.67 -26.82 -22.84
C GLU A 522 -18.03 -27.02 -23.54
N MET A 523 -19.13 -26.97 -22.79
CA MET A 523 -20.49 -27.09 -23.35
C MET A 523 -20.95 -25.81 -24.07
N GLY A 524 -20.53 -24.64 -23.59
CA GLY A 524 -21.00 -23.33 -24.06
C GLY A 524 -22.33 -22.90 -23.43
N GLU A 525 -22.54 -21.57 -23.34
CA GLU A 525 -23.66 -20.97 -22.61
C GLU A 525 -25.03 -21.34 -23.19
N GLU A 526 -25.18 -21.35 -24.52
CA GLU A 526 -26.44 -21.73 -25.17
C GLU A 526 -26.85 -23.18 -24.87
N ALA A 527 -25.89 -24.11 -24.91
CA ALA A 527 -26.14 -25.51 -24.63
C ALA A 527 -26.48 -25.74 -23.15
N TRP A 528 -25.79 -25.04 -22.23
CA TRP A 528 -26.08 -25.12 -20.80
C TRP A 528 -27.47 -24.60 -20.46
N ASN A 529 -27.87 -23.46 -21.04
CA ASN A 529 -29.17 -22.84 -20.82
C ASN A 529 -30.32 -23.61 -21.49
N ALA A 530 -30.04 -24.42 -22.51
CA ALA A 530 -31.01 -25.32 -23.14
C ALA A 530 -31.35 -26.54 -22.27
N LEU A 531 -30.51 -26.89 -21.29
CA LEU A 531 -30.80 -27.97 -20.34
C LEU A 531 -31.93 -27.59 -19.40
N SER A 532 -32.79 -28.55 -19.09
CA SER A 532 -33.75 -28.41 -17.99
C SER A 532 -33.03 -28.29 -16.64
N GLY A 533 -33.65 -27.64 -15.67
CA GLY A 533 -33.07 -27.53 -14.31
C GLY A 533 -32.78 -28.88 -13.65
N ALA A 534 -33.47 -29.96 -14.05
CA ALA A 534 -33.21 -31.32 -13.59
C ALA A 534 -31.93 -31.93 -14.21
N GLU A 535 -31.65 -31.63 -15.49
CA GLU A 535 -30.44 -32.07 -16.18
C GLU A 535 -29.21 -31.34 -15.64
N GLN A 536 -29.29 -30.02 -15.48
CA GLN A 536 -28.23 -29.23 -14.86
C GLN A 536 -27.89 -29.76 -13.45
N LYS A 537 -28.93 -30.06 -12.65
CA LYS A 537 -28.76 -30.65 -11.32
C LYS A 537 -28.06 -32.01 -11.38
N THR A 538 -28.40 -32.85 -12.34
CA THR A 538 -27.78 -34.18 -12.49
C THR A 538 -26.29 -34.08 -12.79
N ILE A 539 -25.88 -33.13 -13.64
CA ILE A 539 -24.45 -32.87 -13.92
C ILE A 539 -23.72 -32.43 -12.65
N VAL A 540 -24.27 -31.45 -11.92
CA VAL A 540 -23.68 -30.93 -10.68
C VAL A 540 -23.55 -32.04 -9.62
N ASP A 541 -24.59 -32.84 -9.43
CA ASP A 541 -24.59 -33.95 -8.47
C ASP A 541 -23.57 -35.03 -8.88
N GLY A 542 -23.41 -35.29 -10.18
CA GLY A 542 -22.40 -36.21 -10.72
C GLY A 542 -20.97 -35.76 -10.45
N ILE A 543 -20.65 -34.48 -10.71
CA ILE A 543 -19.32 -33.90 -10.42
C ILE A 543 -18.99 -34.02 -8.93
N ARG A 544 -19.95 -33.68 -8.07
CA ARG A 544 -19.78 -33.79 -6.61
C ARG A 544 -19.58 -35.23 -6.14
N ALA A 545 -20.26 -36.20 -6.76
CA ALA A 545 -20.08 -37.61 -6.44
C ALA A 545 -18.66 -38.09 -6.81
N ILE A 546 -18.14 -37.71 -7.98
CA ILE A 546 -16.77 -38.03 -8.42
C ILE A 546 -15.75 -37.42 -7.45
N GLN A 547 -15.92 -36.13 -7.13
CA GLN A 547 -15.06 -35.43 -6.18
C GLN A 547 -15.07 -36.10 -4.80
N SER A 548 -16.23 -36.55 -4.31
CA SER A 548 -16.32 -37.25 -3.02
C SER A 548 -15.55 -38.57 -3.01
N ILE A 549 -15.58 -39.33 -4.11
CA ILE A 549 -14.82 -40.60 -4.23
C ILE A 549 -13.32 -40.31 -4.19
N ALA A 550 -12.86 -39.32 -4.97
CA ALA A 550 -11.47 -38.90 -4.98
C ALA A 550 -11.02 -38.36 -3.61
N ALA A 551 -11.89 -37.60 -2.93
CA ALA A 551 -11.60 -37.09 -1.59
C ALA A 551 -11.39 -38.23 -0.58
N ASP A 552 -12.19 -39.30 -0.64
CA ASP A 552 -12.05 -40.46 0.25
C ASP A 552 -10.80 -41.29 -0.04
N GLU A 553 -10.33 -41.31 -1.29
CA GLU A 553 -9.02 -41.87 -1.65
C GLU A 553 -7.89 -41.05 -1.01
N VAL A 554 -7.91 -39.73 -1.16
CA VAL A 554 -6.92 -38.83 -0.58
C VAL A 554 -6.91 -38.90 0.94
N ARG A 555 -8.08 -38.97 1.59
CA ARG A 555 -8.18 -39.15 3.05
C ARG A 555 -7.54 -40.46 3.51
N ARG A 556 -7.74 -41.56 2.77
CA ARG A 556 -7.11 -42.86 3.06
C ARG A 556 -5.59 -42.83 2.85
N ALA A 557 -5.10 -42.04 1.90
CA ALA A 557 -3.68 -41.81 1.66
C ALA A 557 -3.02 -40.89 2.71
N GLY A 558 -3.77 -40.35 3.68
CA GLY A 558 -3.26 -39.49 4.75
C GLY A 558 -3.57 -38.00 4.58
N GLY A 559 -4.38 -37.63 3.59
CA GLY A 559 -4.76 -36.24 3.30
C GLY A 559 -3.67 -35.46 2.57
N LEU A 560 -3.82 -34.14 2.50
CA LEU A 560 -2.80 -33.28 1.87
C LEU A 560 -1.50 -33.25 2.71
N HIS A 561 -0.36 -33.49 2.06
CA HIS A 561 0.95 -33.33 2.65
C HIS A 561 1.57 -31.97 2.29
N ILE A 562 2.10 -31.25 3.27
CA ILE A 562 2.76 -29.95 3.07
C ILE A 562 4.25 -30.09 3.36
N ILE A 563 5.08 -29.68 2.40
CA ILE A 563 6.53 -29.59 2.55
C ILE A 563 6.94 -28.12 2.56
N GLY A 564 7.59 -27.68 3.63
CA GLY A 564 8.32 -26.41 3.65
C GLY A 564 9.80 -26.65 3.29
N MET A 565 10.29 -26.06 2.21
CA MET A 565 11.69 -26.19 1.77
C MET A 565 12.70 -25.42 2.61
N GLU A 566 12.19 -24.51 3.44
CA GLU A 566 12.93 -23.75 4.44
C GLU A 566 11.92 -23.09 5.39
N ARG A 567 12.44 -22.41 6.42
CA ARG A 567 11.64 -21.56 7.31
C ARG A 567 11.57 -20.16 6.71
N TYR A 568 10.38 -19.58 6.66
CA TYR A 568 10.21 -18.19 6.26
C TYR A 568 10.77 -17.24 7.33
N GLU A 569 10.96 -15.97 6.98
CA GLU A 569 11.38 -14.93 7.94
C GLU A 569 10.40 -14.77 9.10
N SER A 570 9.12 -15.10 8.89
CA SER A 570 8.08 -15.08 9.91
C SER A 570 7.44 -16.46 10.12
N ARG A 571 7.24 -16.80 11.40
CA ARG A 571 6.48 -17.96 11.89
C ARG A 571 5.06 -17.99 11.38
N ARG A 572 4.51 -16.81 11.09
CA ARG A 572 3.15 -16.64 10.57
C ARG A 572 3.02 -17.29 9.19
N MET A 573 3.97 -17.00 8.29
CA MET A 573 4.00 -17.59 6.95
C MET A 573 4.17 -19.11 7.02
N ASP A 574 5.04 -19.60 7.90
CA ASP A 574 5.15 -21.05 8.15
C ASP A 574 3.81 -21.67 8.57
N ARG A 575 3.07 -21.01 9.49
CA ARG A 575 1.75 -21.49 9.94
C ARG A 575 0.71 -21.43 8.84
N GLN A 576 0.73 -20.40 8.01
CA GLN A 576 -0.19 -20.29 6.89
C GLN A 576 0.06 -21.40 5.85
N LEU A 577 1.33 -21.73 5.57
CA LEU A 577 1.68 -22.86 4.72
C LEU A 577 1.18 -24.19 5.32
N ARG A 578 1.44 -24.44 6.61
CA ARG A 578 0.91 -25.63 7.31
C ARG A 578 -0.62 -25.69 7.29
N GLY A 579 -1.28 -24.53 7.43
CA GLY A 579 -2.74 -24.37 7.39
C GLY A 579 -3.39 -24.66 6.04
N ARG A 580 -2.61 -24.94 4.99
CA ARG A 580 -3.15 -25.46 3.73
C ARG A 580 -3.66 -26.91 3.87
N ALA A 581 -3.14 -27.69 4.81
CA ALA A 581 -3.62 -29.03 5.12
C ALA A 581 -4.47 -29.10 6.40
N GLY A 582 -5.26 -30.16 6.53
CA GLY A 582 -6.03 -30.48 7.73
C GLY A 582 -7.29 -29.62 7.95
N ARG A 583 -7.88 -29.13 6.87
CA ARG A 583 -9.02 -28.20 6.91
C ARG A 583 -10.33 -28.92 7.20
N GLN A 584 -11.26 -28.26 7.89
CA GLN A 584 -12.56 -28.86 8.28
C GLN A 584 -12.42 -30.27 8.91
N GLY A 585 -11.35 -30.51 9.66
CA GLY A 585 -11.06 -31.78 10.31
C GLY A 585 -10.63 -32.91 9.37
N ASP A 586 -10.27 -32.61 8.13
CA ASP A 586 -9.64 -33.58 7.23
C ASP A 586 -8.27 -34.03 7.78
N PRO A 587 -7.81 -35.26 7.45
CA PRO A 587 -6.45 -35.68 7.69
C PRO A 587 -5.47 -34.84 6.85
N GLY A 588 -4.21 -34.81 7.29
CA GLY A 588 -3.13 -34.16 6.57
C GLY A 588 -1.86 -34.19 7.40
N SER A 589 -0.72 -33.89 6.77
CA SER A 589 0.55 -33.78 7.47
C SER A 589 1.43 -32.66 6.95
N THR A 590 2.35 -32.16 7.79
CA THR A 590 3.28 -31.09 7.42
C THR A 590 4.69 -31.41 7.89
N CYS A 591 5.70 -31.12 7.07
CA CYS A 591 7.11 -31.30 7.40
C CYS A 591 7.93 -30.12 6.83
N PHE A 592 8.92 -29.63 7.57
CA PHE A 592 9.86 -28.62 7.07
C PHE A 592 11.25 -29.25 6.94
N PHE A 593 11.87 -29.05 5.79
CA PHE A 593 13.24 -29.47 5.48
C PHE A 593 14.12 -28.23 5.49
N ILE A 594 15.16 -28.21 6.32
CA ILE A 594 15.97 -27.01 6.57
C ILE A 594 17.45 -27.33 6.38
N SER A 595 18.15 -26.49 5.61
CA SER A 595 19.60 -26.54 5.44
C SER A 595 20.28 -25.48 6.29
N PHE A 596 21.54 -25.72 6.69
CA PHE A 596 22.37 -24.68 7.32
C PHE A 596 22.89 -23.63 6.33
N GLU A 597 22.74 -23.91 5.04
CA GLU A 597 23.02 -22.99 3.92
C GLU A 597 21.77 -22.16 3.55
N ASP A 598 20.63 -22.34 4.24
CA ASP A 598 19.44 -21.52 3.98
C ASP A 598 19.67 -20.08 4.49
N PRO A 599 19.17 -19.04 3.77
CA PRO A 599 19.47 -17.64 4.09
C PRO A 599 19.13 -17.22 5.53
N LEU A 600 18.00 -17.68 6.07
CA LEU A 600 17.60 -17.40 7.46
C LEU A 600 18.65 -17.94 8.45
N VAL A 601 19.16 -19.13 8.15
CA VAL A 601 20.06 -19.86 9.04
C VAL A 601 21.46 -19.27 8.96
N GLU A 602 21.97 -19.03 7.75
CA GLU A 602 23.29 -18.45 7.52
C GLU A 602 23.41 -17.05 8.14
N ASN A 603 22.45 -16.17 7.87
CA ASN A 603 22.51 -14.76 8.27
C ASN A 603 22.28 -14.53 9.78
N PHE A 604 21.51 -15.39 10.44
CA PHE A 604 21.05 -15.12 11.82
C PHE A 604 21.38 -16.22 12.84
N ALA A 605 21.66 -17.45 12.39
CA ALA A 605 21.99 -18.58 13.27
C ALA A 605 23.39 -19.17 13.02
N GLY A 606 24.13 -18.68 12.02
CA GLY A 606 25.36 -19.30 11.51
C GLY A 606 26.44 -19.55 12.55
N GLU A 607 26.69 -18.62 13.47
CA GLU A 607 27.70 -18.81 14.54
C GLU A 607 27.31 -19.91 15.54
N LYS A 608 26.05 -19.91 16.01
CA LYS A 608 25.54 -20.90 16.97
C LYS A 608 25.51 -22.29 16.36
N ILE A 609 25.10 -22.39 15.10
CA ILE A 609 25.03 -23.67 14.39
C ILE A 609 26.44 -24.19 14.08
N ARG A 610 27.38 -23.34 13.66
CA ARG A 610 28.79 -23.73 13.50
C ARG A 610 29.38 -24.28 14.80
N SER A 611 29.06 -23.68 15.95
CA SER A 611 29.51 -24.19 17.26
C SER A 611 28.90 -25.55 17.62
N ILE A 612 27.64 -25.80 17.26
CA ILE A 612 26.98 -27.10 17.49
C ILE A 612 27.56 -28.17 16.57
N LEU A 613 27.76 -27.83 15.29
CA LEU A 613 28.35 -28.72 14.28
C LEU A 613 29.79 -29.09 14.61
N ALA A 614 30.58 -28.19 15.19
CA ALA A 614 31.95 -28.50 15.61
C ALA A 614 32.03 -29.60 16.70
N GLN A 615 30.94 -29.87 17.40
CA GLN A 615 30.85 -30.88 18.46
C GLN A 615 30.24 -32.21 17.97
N LEU A 616 29.76 -32.28 16.73
CA LEU A 616 29.05 -33.43 16.17
C LEU A 616 29.74 -33.89 14.87
N ASP A 617 30.11 -35.18 14.79
CA ASP A 617 30.70 -35.77 13.58
C ASP A 617 29.60 -36.15 12.57
N ILE A 618 29.17 -35.17 11.77
CA ILE A 618 28.01 -35.29 10.89
C ILE A 618 28.46 -35.24 9.43
N LYS A 619 28.10 -36.26 8.65
CA LYS A 619 28.40 -36.27 7.22
C LYS A 619 27.44 -35.34 6.47
N PRO A 620 27.84 -34.81 5.29
CA PRO A 620 27.00 -33.89 4.53
C PRO A 620 25.59 -34.38 4.17
N GLY A 621 25.40 -35.70 4.05
CA GLY A 621 24.12 -36.32 3.71
C GLY A 621 23.28 -36.82 4.89
N ASP A 622 23.77 -36.72 6.12
CA ASP A 622 23.06 -37.24 7.29
C ASP A 622 21.95 -36.25 7.73
N GLU A 623 20.79 -36.78 8.06
CA GLU A 623 19.72 -36.03 8.73
C GLU A 623 20.08 -35.79 10.20
N LEU A 624 19.81 -34.58 10.68
CA LEU A 624 20.12 -34.16 12.04
C LEU A 624 18.87 -34.01 12.89
N GLU A 625 18.75 -34.83 13.93
CA GLU A 625 17.77 -34.60 14.98
C GLU A 625 18.42 -33.92 16.19
N SER A 626 18.21 -32.60 16.33
CA SER A 626 18.72 -31.86 17.49
C SER A 626 17.77 -30.76 17.97
N ALA A 627 17.31 -30.90 19.21
CA ALA A 627 16.51 -29.87 19.88
C ALA A 627 17.25 -28.53 20.03
N LEU A 628 18.59 -28.56 20.08
CA LEU A 628 19.42 -27.35 20.15
C LEU A 628 19.41 -26.58 18.82
N VAL A 629 19.49 -27.30 17.69
CA VAL A 629 19.42 -26.71 16.34
C VAL A 629 18.05 -26.07 16.12
N LYS A 630 16.97 -26.79 16.45
CA LYS A 630 15.60 -26.25 16.39
C LYS A 630 15.46 -24.96 17.20
N LYS A 631 15.98 -24.94 18.44
CA LYS A 631 15.93 -23.76 19.31
C LYS A 631 16.74 -22.58 18.75
N ALA A 632 17.87 -22.85 18.10
CA ALA A 632 18.69 -21.81 17.46
C ALA A 632 17.95 -21.17 16.28
N ILE A 633 17.32 -21.96 15.42
CA ILE A 633 16.53 -21.47 14.28
C ILE A 633 15.28 -20.73 14.76
N ASP A 634 14.57 -21.27 15.75
CA ASP A 634 13.44 -20.60 16.41
C ASP A 634 13.83 -19.21 16.94
N SER A 635 15.03 -19.09 17.50
CA SER A 635 15.57 -17.83 18.02
C SER A 635 15.97 -16.86 16.92
N ALA A 636 16.52 -17.35 15.82
CA ALA A 636 16.88 -16.54 14.67
C ALA A 636 15.65 -15.94 14.02
N GLN A 637 14.61 -16.75 13.76
CA GLN A 637 13.34 -16.29 13.21
C GLN A 637 12.70 -15.19 14.07
N ARG A 638 12.67 -15.36 15.41
CA ARG A 638 12.18 -14.31 16.34
C ARG A 638 12.97 -13.02 16.26
N GLN A 639 14.28 -13.10 16.01
CA GLN A 639 15.14 -11.92 15.89
C GLN A 639 14.85 -11.16 14.59
N VAL A 640 14.59 -11.87 13.48
CA VAL A 640 14.17 -11.27 12.21
C VAL A 640 12.81 -10.59 12.36
N GLU A 641 11.83 -11.28 12.96
CA GLU A 641 10.50 -10.70 13.25
C GLU A 641 10.58 -9.43 14.09
N ALA A 642 11.38 -9.44 15.17
CA ALA A 642 11.57 -8.27 16.02
C ALA A 642 12.21 -7.09 15.26
N ARG A 643 13.24 -7.36 14.45
CA ARG A 643 13.88 -6.32 13.60
C ARG A 643 12.88 -5.73 12.61
N ALA A 644 12.05 -6.56 11.97
CA ALA A 644 11.03 -6.10 11.03
C ALA A 644 9.96 -5.24 11.73
N ALA A 645 9.49 -5.67 12.92
CA ALA A 645 8.54 -4.91 13.72
C ALA A 645 9.11 -3.55 14.16
N ASP A 646 10.38 -3.52 14.58
CA ASP A 646 11.04 -2.26 14.96
C ASP A 646 11.20 -1.33 13.74
N ALA A 647 11.58 -1.86 12.58
CA ALA A 647 11.65 -1.08 11.33
C ALA A 647 10.29 -0.46 10.96
N ARG A 648 9.19 -1.22 11.09
CA ARG A 648 7.82 -0.70 10.88
C ARG A 648 7.44 0.37 11.89
N LYS A 649 7.73 0.17 13.18
CA LYS A 649 7.52 1.21 14.21
C LYS A 649 8.27 2.50 13.90
N HIS A 650 9.51 2.40 13.42
CA HIS A 650 10.28 3.55 13.00
C HIS A 650 9.64 4.25 11.79
N LEU A 651 9.19 3.51 10.77
CA LEU A 651 8.49 4.07 9.62
C LEU A 651 7.24 4.86 10.02
N ILE A 652 6.40 4.28 10.88
CA ILE A 652 5.15 4.90 11.34
C ILE A 652 5.41 6.23 12.03
N LYS A 653 6.41 6.30 12.92
CA LYS A 653 6.73 7.53 13.67
C LYS A 653 7.15 8.70 12.78
N PHE A 654 7.91 8.44 11.72
CA PHE A 654 8.26 9.50 10.77
C PHE A 654 7.03 9.91 9.95
N ASP A 655 6.21 8.95 9.55
CA ASP A 655 5.01 9.21 8.76
C ASP A 655 3.89 9.88 9.58
N GLU A 656 3.86 9.75 10.90
CA GLU A 656 2.91 10.47 11.78
C GLU A 656 3.02 11.99 11.62
N VAL A 657 4.25 12.52 11.53
CA VAL A 657 4.48 13.95 11.30
C VAL A 657 3.91 14.38 9.95
N LEU A 658 4.20 13.59 8.91
CA LEU A 658 3.70 13.84 7.57
C LEU A 658 2.17 13.70 7.48
N SER A 659 1.58 12.77 8.23
CA SER A 659 0.14 12.53 8.27
C SER A 659 -0.61 13.71 8.86
N GLU A 660 -0.12 14.31 9.95
CA GLU A 660 -0.75 15.51 10.52
C GLU A 660 -0.68 16.70 9.56
N GLN A 661 0.46 16.91 8.91
CA GLN A 661 0.63 17.96 7.90
C GLN A 661 -0.30 17.75 6.70
N ARG A 662 -0.38 16.51 6.21
CA ARG A 662 -1.26 16.11 5.11
C ARG A 662 -2.73 16.36 5.46
N ARG A 663 -3.16 16.02 6.68
CA ARG A 663 -4.54 16.22 7.12
C ARG A 663 -4.95 17.70 7.05
N VAL A 664 -4.08 18.60 7.53
CA VAL A 664 -4.34 20.04 7.48
C VAL A 664 -4.43 20.52 6.03
N LEU A 665 -3.47 20.11 5.20
CA LEU A 665 -3.41 20.52 3.81
C LEU A 665 -4.61 20.01 3.00
N TYR A 666 -4.96 18.73 3.15
CA TYR A 666 -6.03 18.09 2.40
C TYR A 666 -7.40 18.65 2.80
N ALA A 667 -7.62 18.92 4.10
CA ALA A 667 -8.84 19.58 4.54
C ALA A 667 -9.00 20.98 3.90
N GLN A 668 -7.91 21.75 3.85
CA GLN A 668 -7.91 23.06 3.19
C GLN A 668 -8.14 22.94 1.69
N ARG A 669 -7.53 21.94 1.06
CA ARG A 669 -7.69 21.65 -0.37
C ARG A 669 -9.13 21.28 -0.72
N ASP A 670 -9.77 20.44 0.08
CA ASP A 670 -11.16 20.04 -0.10
C ASP A 670 -12.13 21.21 0.06
N GLU A 671 -11.86 22.10 1.02
CA GLU A 671 -12.61 23.35 1.18
C GLU A 671 -12.53 24.20 -0.10
N ILE A 672 -11.34 24.39 -0.66
CA ILE A 672 -11.11 25.13 -1.91
C ILE A 672 -11.78 24.45 -3.11
N LEU A 673 -11.74 23.12 -3.16
CA LEU A 673 -12.34 22.34 -4.24
C LEU A 673 -13.86 22.46 -4.28
N LEU A 674 -14.50 22.52 -3.11
CA LEU A 674 -15.95 22.57 -2.94
C LEU A 674 -16.51 24.00 -2.86
N ASP A 675 -15.68 25.01 -2.62
CA ASP A 675 -16.12 26.39 -2.51
C ASP A 675 -16.68 26.92 -3.84
N VAL A 676 -17.76 27.69 -3.73
CA VAL A 676 -18.44 28.34 -4.84
C VAL A 676 -17.66 29.57 -5.31
N SER A 677 -16.97 30.30 -4.41
CA SER A 677 -16.14 31.45 -4.81
C SER A 677 -14.97 31.72 -3.86
N LEU A 678 -13.77 31.82 -4.41
CA LEU A 678 -12.53 32.01 -3.66
C LEU A 678 -12.17 33.48 -3.40
N ASN A 679 -12.94 34.43 -3.93
CA ASN A 679 -12.62 35.85 -3.87
C ASN A 679 -12.48 36.38 -2.43
N SER A 680 -13.37 35.97 -1.52
CA SER A 680 -13.29 36.37 -0.11
C SER A 680 -12.01 35.86 0.56
N TRP A 681 -11.55 34.70 0.15
CA TRP A 681 -10.35 34.06 0.68
C TRP A 681 -9.08 34.69 0.12
N ILE A 682 -9.01 34.91 -1.20
CA ILE A 682 -7.92 35.63 -1.87
C ILE A 682 -7.81 37.06 -1.35
N SER A 683 -8.93 37.76 -1.16
CA SER A 683 -8.93 39.13 -0.62
C SER A 683 -8.36 39.19 0.79
N ARG A 684 -8.69 38.23 1.66
CA ARG A 684 -8.11 38.15 3.01
C ARG A 684 -6.60 37.91 2.96
N LEU A 685 -6.16 36.93 2.17
CA LEU A 685 -4.74 36.63 2.02
C LEU A 685 -3.96 37.83 1.47
N ARG A 686 -4.53 38.54 0.49
CA ARG A 686 -3.94 39.76 -0.06
C ARG A 686 -3.79 40.85 1.00
N ASP A 687 -4.80 41.05 1.84
CA ASP A 687 -4.77 42.05 2.90
C ASP A 687 -3.75 41.67 3.99
N GLU A 688 -3.62 40.37 4.31
CA GLU A 688 -2.56 39.84 5.20
C GLU A 688 -1.15 40.07 4.61
N GLN A 689 -0.97 39.88 3.29
CA GLN A 689 0.32 40.17 2.64
C GLN A 689 0.66 41.67 2.68
N ALA A 690 -0.35 42.54 2.50
CA ALA A 690 -0.14 43.98 2.65
C ALA A 690 0.34 44.35 4.06
N GLU A 691 -0.26 43.75 5.09
CA GLU A 691 0.12 43.94 6.49
C GLU A 691 1.56 43.47 6.74
N LEU A 692 1.94 42.28 6.28
CA LEU A 692 3.29 41.74 6.42
C LEU A 692 4.35 42.62 5.75
N MET A 693 4.09 43.08 4.52
CA MET A 693 5.01 43.95 3.79
C MET A 693 5.16 45.32 4.48
N CYS A 694 4.06 45.90 4.94
CA CYS A 694 4.12 47.15 5.69
C CYS A 694 4.86 46.97 7.02
N GLU A 695 4.60 45.91 7.79
CA GLU A 695 5.33 45.65 9.04
C GLU A 695 6.83 45.44 8.80
N GLN A 696 7.22 44.76 7.71
CA GLN A 696 8.63 44.48 7.40
C GLN A 696 9.42 45.72 6.95
N PHE A 697 8.80 46.60 6.14
CA PHE A 697 9.50 47.72 5.49
C PHE A 697 9.12 49.09 6.04
N ALA A 698 8.02 49.20 6.77
CA ALA A 698 7.44 50.43 7.29
C ALA A 698 6.65 50.19 8.60
N SER A 699 7.29 49.54 9.60
CA SER A 699 6.66 49.21 10.88
C SER A 699 6.18 50.47 11.62
N GLU A 700 5.05 50.34 12.33
CA GLU A 700 4.52 51.34 13.26
C GLU A 700 5.50 51.67 14.40
N ASN A 701 6.40 50.75 14.73
CA ASN A 701 7.35 50.90 15.82
C ASN A 701 8.62 51.68 15.41
N GLU A 702 8.78 51.98 14.12
CA GLU A 702 9.92 52.73 13.59
C GLU A 702 9.54 54.17 13.22
N VAL A 703 10.52 55.06 13.31
CA VAL A 703 10.34 56.44 12.85
C VAL A 703 10.25 56.44 11.33
N GLN A 704 9.38 57.26 10.73
CA GLN A 704 9.15 57.35 9.28
C GLN A 704 10.44 57.54 8.43
N GLU A 705 11.51 58.13 9.00
CA GLU A 705 12.82 58.23 8.33
C GLU A 705 13.53 56.88 8.15
N GLY A 706 13.21 55.89 8.99
CA GLY A 706 13.75 54.53 8.95
C GLY A 706 13.06 53.59 7.95
N TRP A 707 11.88 53.98 7.42
CA TRP A 707 11.12 53.16 6.48
C TRP A 707 11.89 52.90 5.18
N ASP A 708 11.99 51.63 4.78
CA ASP A 708 12.55 51.22 3.50
C ASP A 708 11.49 51.19 2.40
N LEU A 709 11.06 52.38 1.97
CA LEU A 709 10.09 52.52 0.86
C LEU A 709 10.59 51.92 -0.47
N LYS A 710 11.91 51.81 -0.66
CA LYS A 710 12.48 51.16 -1.85
C LYS A 710 12.39 49.65 -1.77
N GLY A 711 12.54 49.07 -0.58
CA GLY A 711 12.26 47.66 -0.30
C GLY A 711 10.78 47.35 -0.50
N LEU A 712 9.89 48.16 0.06
CA LEU A 712 8.44 48.02 -0.12
C LEU A 712 8.03 48.10 -1.60
N SER A 713 8.57 49.07 -2.36
CA SER A 713 8.32 49.21 -3.80
C SER A 713 8.78 47.98 -4.59
N ARG A 714 9.97 47.44 -4.28
CA ARG A 714 10.48 46.21 -4.90
C ARG A 714 9.60 45.00 -4.59
N ALA A 715 9.21 44.83 -3.33
CA ALA A 715 8.35 43.74 -2.93
C ALA A 715 6.94 43.84 -3.57
N LEU A 716 6.40 45.05 -3.78
CA LEU A 716 5.13 45.24 -4.51
C LEU A 716 5.25 44.94 -6.01
N ALA A 717 6.43 45.13 -6.59
CA ALA A 717 6.67 44.84 -8.00
C ALA A 717 6.49 43.34 -8.32
N ASP A 718 6.78 42.45 -7.38
CA ASP A 718 6.57 41.00 -7.51
C ASP A 718 5.08 40.66 -7.72
N PHE A 719 4.18 41.48 -7.18
CA PHE A 719 2.72 41.38 -7.38
C PHE A 719 2.23 42.13 -8.64
N GLY A 720 3.15 42.68 -9.44
CA GLY A 720 2.84 43.51 -10.59
C GLY A 720 2.22 44.86 -10.22
N VAL A 721 2.52 45.37 -9.03
CA VAL A 721 2.11 46.69 -8.54
C VAL A 721 3.30 47.62 -8.54
N THR A 722 3.15 48.80 -9.11
CA THR A 722 4.20 49.83 -9.09
C THR A 722 3.85 50.89 -8.05
N LEU A 723 4.72 51.02 -7.04
CA LEU A 723 4.67 52.09 -6.05
C LEU A 723 5.92 52.96 -6.20
N GLU A 724 5.74 54.24 -6.56
CA GLU A 724 6.85 55.20 -6.62
C GLU A 724 7.23 55.63 -5.19
N PRO A 725 8.48 55.41 -4.75
CA PRO A 725 8.92 55.79 -3.41
C PRO A 725 9.18 57.30 -3.36
N ASP A 726 8.13 58.09 -3.21
CA ASP A 726 8.20 59.55 -3.08
C ASP A 726 8.24 60.02 -1.61
N GLU A 727 8.58 61.29 -1.39
CA GLU A 727 8.57 61.90 -0.04
C GLU A 727 7.16 62.00 0.55
N ALA A 728 6.12 62.06 -0.29
CA ALA A 728 4.73 62.16 0.18
C ALA A 728 4.25 60.87 0.87
N LEU A 729 4.83 59.71 0.55
CA LEU A 729 4.59 58.46 1.27
C LEU A 729 5.22 58.45 2.67
N ARG A 730 6.27 59.23 2.91
CA ARG A 730 6.89 59.36 4.24
C ARG A 730 6.08 60.25 5.19
N ASP A 731 5.26 61.13 4.64
CA ASP A 731 4.37 62.00 5.41
C ASP A 731 3.09 61.27 5.89
N LEU A 732 2.86 60.02 5.44
CA LEU A 732 1.71 59.21 5.85
C LEU A 732 1.93 58.54 7.20
N GLU A 733 0.85 58.38 7.97
CA GLU A 733 0.85 57.46 9.12
C GLU A 733 0.86 56.01 8.61
N ALA A 734 1.35 55.08 9.43
CA ALA A 734 1.47 53.67 9.03
C ALA A 734 0.11 53.06 8.63
N GLU A 735 -0.98 53.41 9.33
CA GLU A 735 -2.34 52.99 8.99
C GLU A 735 -2.76 53.48 7.59
N ASP A 736 -2.40 54.71 7.23
CA ASP A 736 -2.71 55.30 5.91
C ASP A 736 -1.87 54.67 4.80
N LEU A 737 -0.58 54.38 5.06
CA LEU A 737 0.28 53.66 4.13
C LEU A 737 -0.26 52.25 3.89
N LEU A 738 -0.63 51.53 4.95
CA LEU A 738 -1.23 50.20 4.85
C LEU A 738 -2.54 50.21 4.06
N ALA A 739 -3.43 51.16 4.34
CA ALA A 739 -4.69 51.32 3.60
C ALA A 739 -4.43 51.57 2.10
N LYS A 740 -3.40 52.36 1.78
CA LYS A 740 -3.02 52.63 0.40
C LYS A 740 -2.44 51.39 -0.30
N VAL A 741 -1.58 50.63 0.36
CA VAL A 741 -1.04 49.36 -0.17
C VAL A 741 -2.17 48.35 -0.42
N LYS A 742 -3.11 48.19 0.53
CA LYS A 742 -4.29 47.33 0.37
C LYS A 742 -5.12 47.73 -0.86
N SER A 743 -5.34 49.04 -1.06
CA SER A 743 -6.08 49.55 -2.23
C SER A 743 -5.37 49.21 -3.54
N LEU A 744 -4.05 49.43 -3.63
CA LEU A 744 -3.28 49.15 -4.85
C LEU A 744 -3.32 47.66 -5.23
N LEU A 745 -3.15 46.77 -4.25
CA LEU A 745 -3.27 45.33 -4.49
C LEU A 745 -4.69 44.94 -4.89
N ALA A 746 -5.72 45.55 -4.30
CA ALA A 746 -7.12 45.29 -4.65
C ALA A 746 -7.46 45.73 -6.08
N GLU A 747 -6.99 46.92 -6.50
CA GLU A 747 -7.14 47.42 -7.87
C GLU A 747 -6.44 46.51 -8.87
N ARG A 748 -5.22 46.06 -8.56
CA ARG A 748 -4.48 45.15 -9.44
C ARG A 748 -5.16 43.79 -9.57
N HIS A 749 -5.71 43.25 -8.49
CA HIS A 749 -6.50 42.02 -8.50
C HIS A 749 -7.76 42.18 -9.36
N ALA A 750 -8.50 43.27 -9.19
CA ALA A 750 -9.69 43.55 -10.02
C ALA A 750 -9.35 43.69 -11.51
N GLN A 751 -8.22 44.31 -11.83
CA GLN A 751 -7.72 44.41 -13.21
C GLN A 751 -7.35 43.04 -13.79
N ALA A 752 -6.72 42.17 -12.99
CA ALA A 752 -6.39 40.81 -13.40
C ALA A 752 -7.67 39.98 -13.64
N ALA A 753 -8.61 40.02 -12.70
CA ALA A 753 -9.89 39.32 -12.78
C ALA A 753 -10.72 39.75 -14.00
N GLY A 754 -10.73 41.05 -14.34
CA GLY A 754 -11.44 41.58 -15.50
C GLY A 754 -10.93 41.09 -16.87
N GLN A 755 -9.77 40.43 -16.93
CA GLN A 755 -9.26 39.80 -18.16
C GLN A 755 -9.89 38.43 -18.41
N VAL A 756 -10.45 37.79 -17.39
CA VAL A 756 -11.08 36.47 -17.47
C VAL A 756 -12.60 36.64 -17.57
N PRO A 757 -13.29 35.89 -18.46
CA PRO A 757 -14.75 35.88 -18.47
C PRO A 757 -15.31 35.53 -17.09
N ALA A 758 -16.29 36.29 -16.61
CA ALA A 758 -16.82 36.14 -15.24
C ALA A 758 -17.31 34.72 -14.91
N GLU A 759 -17.82 33.99 -15.91
CA GLU A 759 -18.25 32.59 -15.79
C GLU A 759 -17.10 31.60 -15.53
N ASN A 760 -15.86 31.97 -15.86
CA ASN A 760 -14.67 31.13 -15.70
C ASN A 760 -13.74 31.61 -14.58
N LEU A 761 -14.02 32.77 -13.98
CA LEU A 761 -13.13 33.38 -12.99
C LEU A 761 -12.89 32.47 -11.78
N ASP A 762 -13.97 31.95 -11.17
CA ASP A 762 -13.85 31.07 -10.00
C ASP A 762 -13.08 29.77 -10.34
N ASN A 763 -13.29 29.21 -11.54
CA ASN A 763 -12.57 28.02 -12.00
C ASN A 763 -11.09 28.30 -12.24
N ALA A 764 -10.75 29.47 -12.79
CA ALA A 764 -9.39 29.90 -13.01
C ALA A 764 -8.66 30.17 -11.68
N GLU A 765 -9.32 30.87 -10.75
CA GLU A 765 -8.79 31.10 -9.40
C GLU A 765 -8.54 29.77 -8.68
N ARG A 766 -9.52 28.85 -8.71
CA ARG A 766 -9.39 27.51 -8.13
C ARG A 766 -8.23 26.74 -8.73
N TYR A 767 -8.08 26.77 -10.05
CA TYR A 767 -6.98 26.11 -10.74
C TYR A 767 -5.62 26.62 -10.27
N VAL A 768 -5.45 27.94 -10.18
CA VAL A 768 -4.20 28.57 -9.72
C VAL A 768 -3.89 28.21 -8.28
N VAL A 769 -4.88 28.34 -7.40
CA VAL A 769 -4.75 28.06 -5.96
C VAL A 769 -4.36 26.60 -5.73
N LEU A 770 -5.08 25.65 -6.36
CA LEU A 770 -4.77 24.23 -6.25
C LEU A 770 -3.39 23.90 -6.84
N THR A 771 -3.02 24.50 -7.97
CA THR A 771 -1.70 24.27 -8.58
C THR A 771 -0.56 24.74 -7.67
N MET A 772 -0.70 25.91 -7.04
CA MET A 772 0.31 26.43 -6.10
C MET A 772 0.41 25.54 -4.85
N LEU A 773 -0.73 25.09 -4.34
CA LEU A 773 -0.79 24.19 -3.18
C LEU A 773 -0.10 22.86 -3.51
N ASP A 774 -0.48 22.23 -4.62
CA ASP A 774 0.04 20.92 -5.04
C ASP A 774 1.56 20.98 -5.34
N GLN A 775 2.05 22.07 -5.96
CA GLN A 775 3.48 22.27 -6.24
C GLN A 775 4.31 22.45 -4.98
N ASN A 776 3.88 23.32 -4.05
CA ASN A 776 4.62 23.55 -2.81
C ASN A 776 4.59 22.32 -1.88
N TRP A 777 3.46 21.63 -1.83
CA TRP A 777 3.37 20.36 -1.12
C TRP A 777 4.34 19.33 -1.67
N PHE A 778 4.45 19.26 -2.99
CA PHE A 778 5.41 18.40 -3.65
C PHE A 778 6.86 18.72 -3.22
N TYR A 779 7.29 19.99 -3.29
CA TYR A 779 8.64 20.37 -2.83
C TYR A 779 8.87 20.01 -1.36
N HIS A 780 7.88 20.24 -0.50
CA HIS A 780 7.95 19.87 0.91
C HIS A 780 8.09 18.35 1.13
N LEU A 781 7.46 17.50 0.29
CA LEU A 781 7.66 16.05 0.35
C LEU A 781 9.11 15.64 0.02
N GLU A 782 9.75 16.33 -0.92
CA GLU A 782 11.16 16.12 -1.27
C GLU A 782 12.09 16.56 -0.12
N ASP A 783 11.87 17.76 0.42
CA ASP A 783 12.61 18.28 1.58
C ASP A 783 12.52 17.33 2.78
N LEU A 784 11.32 16.81 3.07
CA LEU A 784 11.14 15.83 4.15
C LEU A 784 11.84 14.49 3.88
N ALA A 785 11.94 14.07 2.62
CA ALA A 785 12.64 12.86 2.24
C ALA A 785 14.15 13.02 2.39
N GLU A 786 14.70 14.19 2.04
CA GLU A 786 16.10 14.53 2.28
C GLU A 786 16.41 14.67 3.77
N LEU A 787 15.60 15.42 4.50
CA LEU A 787 15.72 15.57 5.95
C LEU A 787 15.74 14.21 6.65
N ARG A 788 14.89 13.27 6.23
CA ARG A 788 14.84 11.91 6.78
C ARG A 788 16.13 11.13 6.51
N ARG A 789 16.77 11.30 5.34
CA ARG A 789 18.06 10.67 5.03
C ARG A 789 19.18 11.24 5.92
N GLY A 790 19.22 12.56 6.09
CA GLY A 790 20.27 13.24 6.87
C GLY A 790 20.13 13.18 8.39
N ILE A 791 18.92 12.95 8.93
CA ILE A 791 18.67 13.07 10.38
C ILE A 791 19.45 12.05 11.23
N ASN A 792 19.76 10.88 10.67
CA ASN A 792 20.52 9.84 11.38
C ASN A 792 21.95 10.28 11.69
N LEU A 793 22.53 11.21 10.92
CA LEU A 793 23.85 11.78 11.20
C LEU A 793 23.86 12.64 12.49
N ARG A 794 22.70 13.13 12.92
CA ARG A 794 22.55 13.89 14.18
C ARG A 794 22.52 13.00 15.42
N ILE A 795 22.50 11.67 15.30
CA ILE A 795 22.67 10.72 16.42
C ILE A 795 23.99 11.00 17.17
N HIS A 796 25.00 11.51 16.46
CA HIS A 796 26.29 11.91 17.06
C HIS A 796 26.17 13.07 18.07
N ALA A 797 25.09 13.86 18.05
CA ALA A 797 24.88 15.04 18.91
C ALA A 797 24.11 14.77 20.23
N LYS A 798 23.82 13.51 20.58
CA LYS A 798 23.03 13.09 21.78
C LYS A 798 21.57 13.59 21.83
N GLU A 799 21.03 14.13 20.74
CA GLU A 799 19.60 14.44 20.62
C GLU A 799 18.81 13.24 20.06
N ASP A 800 17.55 13.09 20.45
CA ASP A 800 16.65 12.09 19.85
C ASP A 800 16.34 12.49 18.39
N PRO A 801 16.73 11.67 17.39
CA PRO A 801 16.49 11.98 15.98
C PRO A 801 15.02 12.24 15.65
N GLN A 802 14.09 11.63 16.38
CA GLN A 802 12.65 11.79 16.14
C GLN A 802 12.18 13.20 16.51
N GLN A 803 12.65 13.72 17.65
CA GLN A 803 12.29 15.08 18.08
C GLN A 803 12.94 16.13 17.18
N ALA A 804 14.20 15.91 16.79
CA ALA A 804 14.90 16.77 15.84
C ALA A 804 14.19 16.79 14.47
N TYR A 805 13.80 15.62 13.95
CA TYR A 805 13.02 15.51 12.71
C TYR A 805 11.70 16.28 12.81
N LYS A 806 10.92 16.04 13.87
CA LYS A 806 9.62 16.70 14.05
C LYS A 806 9.73 18.22 14.09
N LYS A 807 10.73 18.76 14.80
CA LYS A 807 10.96 20.20 14.91
C LYS A 807 11.32 20.83 13.56
N GLU A 808 12.21 20.18 12.81
CA GLU A 808 12.65 20.71 11.52
C GLU A 808 11.57 20.54 10.43
N ALA A 809 10.88 19.40 10.42
CA ALA A 809 9.74 19.15 9.55
C ALA A 809 8.60 20.16 9.76
N PHE A 810 8.38 20.60 10.99
CA PHE A 810 7.40 21.64 11.30
C PHE A 810 7.81 23.01 10.73
N ARG A 811 9.08 23.39 10.85
CA ARG A 811 9.60 24.64 10.26
C ARG A 811 9.51 24.65 8.74
N LEU A 812 9.84 23.52 8.10
CA LEU A 812 9.68 23.37 6.64
C LEU A 812 8.21 23.54 6.24
N PHE A 813 7.29 22.98 7.02
CA PHE A 813 5.86 23.09 6.77
C PHE A 813 5.33 24.53 6.94
N GLU A 814 5.77 25.27 7.97
CA GLU A 814 5.43 26.69 8.12
C GLU A 814 5.90 27.52 6.93
N ARG A 815 7.17 27.33 6.52
CA ARG A 815 7.72 28.01 5.32
C ARG A 815 6.93 27.68 4.06
N MET A 816 6.55 26.40 3.88
CA MET A 816 5.73 25.97 2.75
C MET A 816 4.37 26.67 2.76
N LEU A 817 3.69 26.74 3.91
CA LEU A 817 2.39 27.42 4.02
C LEU A 817 2.49 28.92 3.69
N ASP A 818 3.56 29.58 4.13
CA ASP A 818 3.77 31.00 3.82
C ASP A 818 4.08 31.21 2.33
N ALA A 819 4.92 30.35 1.74
CA ALA A 819 5.19 30.35 0.30
C ALA A 819 3.93 30.14 -0.53
N ILE A 820 3.04 29.24 -0.08
CA ILE A 820 1.73 29.00 -0.71
C ILE A 820 0.89 30.27 -0.70
N LYS A 821 0.75 30.94 0.46
CA LYS A 821 -0.06 32.17 0.58
C LYS A 821 0.45 33.27 -0.35
N VAL A 822 1.77 33.52 -0.34
CA VAL A 822 2.41 34.51 -1.22
C VAL A 822 2.16 34.15 -2.68
N GLY A 823 2.48 32.90 -3.07
CA GLY A 823 2.33 32.43 -4.45
C GLY A 823 0.89 32.51 -4.97
N MET A 824 -0.11 32.23 -4.13
CA MET A 824 -1.53 32.36 -4.48
C MET A 824 -1.91 33.82 -4.77
N VAL A 825 -1.54 34.75 -3.89
CA VAL A 825 -1.81 36.18 -4.10
C VAL A 825 -1.06 36.67 -5.34
N THR A 826 0.23 36.38 -5.46
CA THR A 826 1.05 36.76 -6.63
C THR A 826 0.41 36.28 -7.92
N ARG A 827 0.04 35.01 -8.03
CA ARG A 827 -0.56 34.46 -9.25
C ARG A 827 -1.94 35.04 -9.54
N ALA A 828 -2.78 35.25 -8.53
CA ALA A 828 -4.08 35.90 -8.70
C ALA A 828 -3.95 37.34 -9.24
N LEU A 829 -2.91 38.07 -8.83
CA LEU A 829 -2.66 39.44 -9.32
C LEU A 829 -1.95 39.47 -10.67
N THR A 830 -1.09 38.50 -10.97
CA THR A 830 -0.15 38.56 -12.12
C THR A 830 -0.53 37.70 -13.31
N TRP A 831 -1.62 36.92 -13.25
CA TRP A 831 -1.95 36.02 -14.34
C TRP A 831 -2.08 36.74 -15.70
N ARG A 832 -1.69 36.03 -16.75
CA ARG A 832 -1.91 36.44 -18.14
C ARG A 832 -2.57 35.26 -18.82
N LEU A 833 -3.68 35.50 -19.51
CA LEU A 833 -4.28 34.50 -20.39
C LEU A 833 -3.26 34.18 -21.50
N SER A 834 -2.55 33.06 -21.36
CA SER A 834 -1.90 32.43 -22.50
C SER A 834 -3.00 32.03 -23.47
N HIS A 835 -2.95 32.54 -24.70
CA HIS A 835 -3.90 32.23 -25.78
C HIS A 835 -3.82 30.79 -26.31
N GLU A 836 -3.28 29.85 -25.53
CA GLU A 836 -3.31 28.44 -25.84
C GLU A 836 -4.36 27.80 -24.93
N GLU A 837 -5.54 27.57 -25.50
CA GLU A 837 -6.44 26.55 -24.97
C GLU A 837 -5.63 25.26 -24.77
N PRO A 838 -5.58 24.66 -23.57
CA PRO A 838 -5.31 23.25 -23.50
C PRO A 838 -6.53 22.59 -24.13
N THR A 839 -6.42 22.22 -25.40
CA THR A 839 -7.38 21.31 -26.00
C THR A 839 -7.50 20.09 -25.09
N ALA A 840 -8.73 19.61 -24.89
CA ALA A 840 -9.05 18.49 -24.00
C ALA A 840 -8.30 17.17 -24.32
N ASP A 841 -7.43 17.15 -25.33
CA ASP A 841 -6.54 16.04 -25.69
C ASP A 841 -5.16 16.10 -25.00
N ALA A 842 -4.76 17.20 -24.35
CA ALA A 842 -3.49 17.27 -23.61
C ALA A 842 -3.55 16.64 -22.19
N ALA A 843 -4.72 16.13 -21.80
CA ALA A 843 -4.98 15.46 -20.52
C ALA A 843 -5.40 13.98 -20.69
N ARG A 844 -5.04 13.37 -21.83
CA ARG A 844 -5.23 11.93 -22.07
C ARG A 844 -3.98 11.12 -21.82
#